data_AF-A0A4S4DS65-F1
#
_entry.id   AF-A0A4S4DS65-F1
#
_cell.length_a   1.000
_cell.length_b   1.000
_cell.length_c   1.000
_cell.angle_alpha   90.00
_cell.angle_beta   90.00
_cell.angle_gamma   90.00
#
_symmetry.space_group_name_H-M   'P 1'
#
loop_
_entity.id
_entity.type
_entity.pdbx_description
1 polymer ?
#
loop_
_entity_poly.entity_id
_entity_poly.type
_entity_poly.pdbx_seq_one_letter_code
_entity_poly.pdbx_strand_id
1 'polypeptide(L)'
;MITAFISLFLDSILCLVNISSLLQISEYSKKNVCFIMFLDEQTLLKLSTKGNVPDERVCIGLWRIVIVRNLPYKDMRKTRKRTGSEYVISNHYTRHCVWEEVHQNKRLNKYNHMAIDEQFNFYQSDGLTKFDPSDLNTPLPSYACRYVPEGSFIVRAHTPMSNLFSCLWFNEVNRFTSCDQLSFAYTFLKLKRLNPIASEDIDSLTFGAPRFLRHLMDPSSKKVPVMEFEVSKDGTELQFKSVTVGKYLCAEQGGGTIIVANRTSASGWETFKLWRINETTFQFRVFNKQFMGLNHATGNGIDVVAVASTSSETFQIVRNSGDLSRVRIKAPNGFFLQVKTKELVTADSKGDGGWGDSDPSVFIMTISGRLQGEFQVTNGYGPLKAPQVMREHWSTFIVEEDFKFISKNGINAVRIPVGWWIASDPKPPHPYVGGSLQALDNAFLWSRKYDIKVIIDLHAAPGSQNGFEHSSPKDGFQEWGLSNQNIQQTVNVIDFLTARYTNNPSLYAVELINEPLAPGASLDSIIKYYKAGYETVRKHSKTAYVVMSNRLGQVDPKELFPLASGLERTVIDVHYYNLFSDVFKDMTVQQNINFINTNRAADLNRVTTSNGPLTFVGEWAAEWRVNGATKEDYRKFAEAQLQVYGRATFGWAYWTLKNVNKHWSLQWMIQNGYIKL
;
A
#
# COMPACT_ATOMS: atom_id res chain seq x y z
N MET A 1 2.62 -5.21 38.64
CA MET A 1 3.34 -6.42 38.21
C MET A 1 3.38 -6.41 36.69
N ILE A 2 4.45 -5.83 36.09
CA ILE A 2 4.63 -5.78 34.64
C ILE A 2 5.50 -6.98 34.25
N THR A 3 4.97 -7.90 33.45
CA THR A 3 5.74 -9.03 32.90
C THR A 3 6.62 -8.53 31.77
N ALA A 4 7.82 -8.06 32.08
CA ALA A 4 8.83 -7.70 31.09
C ALA A 4 9.51 -8.96 30.55
N PHE A 5 9.29 -9.30 29.28
CA PHE A 5 10.13 -10.26 28.56
C PHE A 5 11.28 -9.47 27.90
N ILE A 6 12.50 -9.60 28.44
CA ILE A 6 13.72 -9.13 27.79
C ILE A 6 14.39 -10.33 27.14
N SER A 7 14.48 -10.32 25.81
CA SER A 7 15.24 -11.31 25.02
C SER A 7 16.18 -10.54 24.09
N LEU A 8 17.47 -10.52 24.42
CA LEU A 8 18.53 -9.82 23.69
C LEU A 8 19.25 -10.80 22.74
N PHE A 9 19.43 -10.42 21.46
CA PHE A 9 20.12 -11.20 20.43
C PHE A 9 21.61 -10.81 20.29
N LEU A 10 22.44 -11.78 19.86
CA LEU A 10 23.91 -11.77 19.79
C LEU A 10 24.58 -10.58 19.07
N ASP A 11 23.99 -10.01 18.02
CA ASP A 11 24.62 -8.90 17.27
C ASP A 11 24.49 -7.55 18.00
N SER A 12 23.47 -7.41 18.84
CA SER A 12 23.25 -6.25 19.73
C SER A 12 24.21 -6.23 20.93
N ILE A 13 24.76 -7.39 21.32
CA ILE A 13 25.66 -7.53 22.48
C ILE A 13 27.04 -6.96 22.16
N LEU A 14 27.56 -7.18 20.94
CA LEU A 14 28.85 -6.61 20.50
C LEU A 14 28.82 -5.09 20.41
N CYS A 15 27.67 -4.49 20.09
CA CYS A 15 27.49 -3.04 20.05
C CYS A 15 27.46 -2.44 21.47
N LEU A 16 26.82 -3.12 22.43
CA LEU A 16 26.71 -2.66 23.83
C LEU A 16 28.03 -2.71 24.61
N VAL A 17 28.93 -3.64 24.30
CA VAL A 17 30.27 -3.69 24.93
C VAL A 17 31.11 -2.47 24.49
N ASN A 18 31.02 -2.05 23.22
CA ASN A 18 31.77 -0.91 22.68
C ASN A 18 31.20 0.48 23.03
N ILE A 19 29.90 0.58 23.35
CA ILE A 19 29.25 1.85 23.73
C ILE A 19 29.77 2.42 25.07
N SER A 20 30.39 1.60 25.91
CA SER A 20 30.99 2.06 27.19
C SER A 20 32.10 3.11 27.02
N SER A 21 32.69 3.20 25.83
CA SER A 21 33.69 4.23 25.48
C SER A 21 33.08 5.57 25.05
N LEU A 22 31.80 5.59 24.66
CA LEU A 22 31.13 6.75 24.03
C LEU A 22 30.25 7.57 24.98
N LEU A 23 29.92 7.03 26.15
CA LEU A 23 29.12 7.71 27.17
C LEU A 23 29.92 7.71 28.46
N GLN A 24 30.37 8.88 28.91
CA GLN A 24 31.08 9.05 30.19
C GLN A 24 30.18 8.64 31.37
N ILE A 25 30.08 7.33 31.64
CA ILE A 25 29.37 6.77 32.79
C ILE A 25 30.23 7.00 34.03
N SER A 26 29.68 7.64 35.06
CA SER A 26 30.40 7.92 36.30
C SER A 26 30.85 6.63 37.01
N GLU A 27 32.01 6.65 37.68
CA GLU A 27 32.50 5.52 38.48
C GLU A 27 31.52 5.12 39.60
N TYR A 28 30.77 6.09 40.13
CA TYR A 28 29.70 5.82 41.10
C TYR A 28 28.60 4.94 40.48
N SER A 29 28.19 5.22 39.24
CA SER A 29 27.18 4.43 38.53
C SER A 29 27.69 3.04 38.17
N LYS A 30 28.97 2.89 37.75
CA LYS A 30 29.56 1.57 37.47
C LYS A 30 29.62 0.67 38.71
N LYS A 31 29.77 1.26 39.90
CA LYS A 31 29.90 0.53 41.17
C LYS A 31 28.56 0.22 41.84
N ASN A 32 27.54 1.06 41.62
CA ASN A 32 26.24 0.96 42.32
C ASN A 32 25.06 0.54 41.42
N VAL A 33 25.18 0.62 40.10
CA VAL A 33 24.14 0.17 39.15
C VAL A 33 24.46 -1.25 38.71
N CYS A 34 23.58 -2.20 39.05
CA CYS A 34 23.66 -3.57 38.53
C CYS A 34 23.04 -3.61 37.12
N PHE A 35 23.88 -3.57 36.09
CA PHE A 35 23.43 -3.89 34.73
C PHE A 35 23.18 -5.40 34.68
N ILE A 36 21.95 -5.86 34.40
CA ILE A 36 21.61 -7.29 34.38
C ILE A 36 21.26 -7.73 32.96
N MET A 37 21.87 -8.80 32.49
CA MET A 37 21.64 -9.40 31.17
C MET A 37 21.12 -10.83 31.32
N PHE A 38 19.93 -11.09 30.82
CA PHE A 38 19.32 -12.43 30.84
C PHE A 38 19.69 -13.18 29.55
N LEU A 39 20.29 -14.35 29.69
CA LEU A 39 20.75 -15.19 28.58
C LEU A 39 20.21 -16.62 28.70
N ASP A 40 19.96 -17.27 27.57
CA ASP A 40 19.82 -18.73 27.53
C ASP A 40 21.20 -19.41 27.42
N GLU A 41 21.25 -20.72 27.70
CA GLU A 41 22.51 -21.49 27.71
C GLU A 41 23.21 -21.52 26.34
N GLN A 42 22.47 -21.57 25.21
CA GLN A 42 23.07 -21.60 23.87
C GLN A 42 23.67 -20.24 23.51
N THR A 43 23.02 -19.16 23.93
CA THR A 43 23.50 -17.78 23.71
C THR A 43 24.76 -17.51 24.53
N LEU A 44 24.81 -17.93 25.79
CA LEU A 44 26.03 -17.82 26.60
C LEU A 44 27.18 -18.62 25.98
N LEU A 45 26.93 -19.86 25.53
CA LEU A 45 27.96 -20.69 24.89
C LEU A 45 28.58 -19.99 23.67
N LYS A 46 27.75 -19.33 22.84
CA LYS A 46 28.21 -18.55 21.67
C LYS A 46 28.99 -17.28 22.02
N LEU A 47 28.69 -16.63 23.15
CA LEU A 47 29.46 -15.47 23.62
C LEU A 47 30.84 -15.91 24.12
N SER A 48 30.89 -17.02 24.85
CA SER A 48 32.13 -17.61 25.33
C SER A 48 33.06 -18.02 24.20
N THR A 49 32.54 -18.59 23.08
CA THR A 49 33.39 -18.92 21.91
C THR A 49 33.96 -17.69 21.19
N LYS A 50 33.41 -16.49 21.43
CA LYS A 50 33.94 -15.21 20.95
C LYS A 50 34.78 -14.47 22.01
N GLY A 51 35.19 -15.16 23.08
CA GLY A 51 36.06 -14.60 24.13
C GLY A 51 35.34 -13.75 25.19
N ASN A 52 34.00 -13.68 25.16
CA ASN A 52 33.22 -12.95 26.15
C ASN A 52 32.71 -13.91 27.23
N VAL A 53 33.59 -14.27 28.16
CA VAL A 53 33.30 -15.20 29.26
C VAL A 53 32.93 -14.40 30.51
N PRO A 54 31.90 -14.79 31.28
CA PRO A 54 31.61 -14.15 32.56
C PRO A 54 32.81 -14.24 33.51
N ASP A 55 33.10 -13.14 34.21
CA ASP A 55 34.13 -13.09 35.25
C ASP A 55 33.66 -13.75 36.56
N GLU A 56 34.51 -13.70 37.61
CA GLU A 56 34.22 -14.26 38.93
C GLU A 56 32.97 -13.65 39.61
N ARG A 57 32.49 -12.49 39.13
CA ARG A 57 31.26 -11.83 39.60
C ARG A 57 30.04 -12.18 38.74
N VAL A 58 30.21 -13.11 37.80
CA VAL A 58 29.22 -13.50 36.78
C VAL A 58 28.91 -12.32 35.85
N CYS A 59 29.91 -11.49 35.51
CA CYS A 59 29.73 -10.32 34.65
C CYS A 59 30.49 -10.44 33.31
N ILE A 60 29.92 -9.91 32.23
CA ILE A 60 30.63 -9.64 30.96
C ILE A 60 30.69 -8.12 30.79
N GLY A 61 31.88 -7.53 30.98
CA GLY A 61 32.05 -6.08 31.05
C GLY A 61 31.31 -5.51 32.26
N LEU A 62 30.38 -4.58 32.05
CA LEU A 62 29.55 -3.99 33.11
C LEU A 62 28.30 -4.85 33.44
N TRP A 63 28.00 -5.89 32.65
CA TRP A 63 26.74 -6.63 32.71
C TRP A 63 26.82 -7.92 33.52
N ARG A 64 26.07 -7.99 34.62
CA ARG A 64 25.82 -9.21 35.40
C ARG A 64 24.90 -10.16 34.64
N ILE A 65 25.34 -11.38 34.40
CA ILE A 65 24.64 -12.38 33.60
C ILE A 65 23.70 -13.22 34.47
N VAL A 66 22.46 -13.42 34.00
CA VAL A 66 21.47 -14.31 34.61
C VAL A 66 21.03 -15.33 33.56
N ILE A 67 21.29 -16.62 33.82
CA ILE A 67 20.92 -17.70 32.90
C ILE A 67 19.47 -18.11 33.14
N VAL A 68 18.62 -17.95 32.11
CA VAL A 68 17.21 -18.34 32.16
C VAL A 68 17.05 -19.75 31.63
N ARG A 69 16.53 -20.65 32.47
CA ARG A 69 16.20 -22.04 32.13
C ARG A 69 14.69 -22.20 32.01
N ASN A 70 14.21 -23.09 31.14
CA ASN A 70 12.77 -23.37 30.88
C ASN A 70 11.99 -22.24 30.17
N LEU A 71 12.52 -21.74 29.06
CA LEU A 71 11.79 -20.77 28.22
C LEU A 71 10.52 -21.41 27.61
N PRO A 72 9.37 -20.69 27.56
CA PRO A 72 8.09 -21.24 27.09
C PRO A 72 8.01 -21.50 25.57
N TYR A 73 9.11 -21.31 24.83
CA TYR A 73 9.14 -21.43 23.36
C TYR A 73 10.44 -22.11 22.89
N LYS A 74 10.36 -22.95 21.85
CA LYS A 74 11.50 -23.70 21.29
C LYS A 74 12.31 -22.96 20.20
N ASP A 75 11.78 -21.88 19.61
CA ASP A 75 12.46 -21.09 18.56
C ASP A 75 12.10 -19.60 18.68
N MET A 76 13.08 -18.76 19.02
CA MET A 76 12.86 -17.33 19.26
C MET A 76 12.66 -16.50 17.98
N ARG A 77 12.89 -17.07 16.79
CA ARG A 77 12.69 -16.36 15.50
C ARG A 77 11.24 -16.29 15.06
N LYS A 78 10.30 -16.95 15.77
CA LYS A 78 8.89 -17.05 15.39
C LYS A 78 7.94 -16.11 16.14
N THR A 79 8.44 -15.19 16.96
CA THR A 79 7.60 -14.12 17.49
C THR A 79 7.29 -13.13 16.37
N ARG A 80 6.04 -13.10 15.90
CA ARG A 80 5.54 -12.15 14.90
C ARG A 80 5.75 -10.71 15.39
N LYS A 81 6.88 -10.09 15.03
CA LYS A 81 7.12 -8.65 15.20
C LYS A 81 6.66 -7.92 13.93
N ARG A 82 5.68 -7.03 14.04
CA ARG A 82 5.33 -6.06 12.98
C ARG A 82 6.33 -4.90 13.01
N THR A 83 6.66 -4.36 11.84
CA THR A 83 7.60 -3.25 11.59
C THR A 83 6.96 -1.88 11.84
N GLY A 84 7.74 -0.89 12.31
CA GLY A 84 7.40 0.54 12.24
C GLY A 84 7.39 1.37 13.54
N SER A 85 7.52 0.80 14.74
CA SER A 85 7.85 1.59 15.95
C SER A 85 8.39 0.72 17.08
N GLU A 86 9.37 1.22 17.82
CA GLU A 86 10.18 0.45 18.76
C GLU A 86 9.47 0.11 20.08
N TYR A 87 8.48 0.92 20.49
CA TYR A 87 7.64 0.69 21.66
C TYR A 87 6.13 0.78 21.34
N VAL A 88 5.31 0.29 22.28
CA VAL A 88 3.86 0.57 22.39
C VAL A 88 3.57 1.04 23.80
N ILE A 89 2.90 2.18 23.91
CA ILE A 89 2.64 2.87 25.18
C ILE A 89 1.13 3.12 25.29
N SER A 90 0.52 2.75 26.41
CA SER A 90 -0.85 3.16 26.74
C SER A 90 -0.90 4.66 27.06
N ASN A 91 -1.77 5.42 26.40
CA ASN A 91 -1.87 6.86 26.62
C ASN A 91 -2.80 7.18 27.79
N HIS A 92 -2.38 8.03 28.73
CA HIS A 92 -3.21 8.42 29.86
C HIS A 92 -4.41 9.29 29.42
N TYR A 93 -5.62 8.94 29.84
CA TYR A 93 -6.87 9.59 29.41
C TYR A 93 -7.04 11.04 29.91
N THR A 94 -6.49 11.38 31.08
CA THR A 94 -6.70 12.67 31.76
C THR A 94 -5.44 13.40 32.22
N ARG A 95 -4.24 12.83 32.01
CA ARG A 95 -3.00 13.37 32.56
C ARG A 95 -1.99 13.59 31.44
N HIS A 96 -1.45 14.79 31.41
CA HIS A 96 -0.78 15.35 30.24
C HIS A 96 0.69 15.70 30.53
N CYS A 97 1.07 15.89 31.79
CA CYS A 97 2.45 16.17 32.16
C CYS A 97 2.84 15.56 33.53
N VAL A 98 4.15 15.57 33.79
CA VAL A 98 4.74 15.05 35.05
C VAL A 98 4.17 15.78 36.28
N TRP A 99 3.90 17.09 36.18
CA TRP A 99 3.33 17.88 37.28
C TRP A 99 1.93 17.40 37.67
N GLU A 100 1.06 17.14 36.69
CA GLU A 100 -0.28 16.61 36.94
C GLU A 100 -0.23 15.21 37.57
N GLU A 101 0.69 14.36 37.11
CA GLU A 101 0.88 13.02 37.66
C GLU A 101 1.41 13.07 39.11
N VAL A 102 2.34 13.97 39.43
CA VAL A 102 2.83 14.19 40.81
C VAL A 102 1.68 14.59 41.73
N HIS A 103 0.92 15.62 41.36
CA HIS A 103 -0.21 16.09 42.17
C HIS A 103 -1.27 15.00 42.35
N GLN A 104 -1.55 14.22 41.30
CA GLN A 104 -2.54 13.17 41.36
C GLN A 104 -2.09 11.97 42.21
N ASN A 105 -0.82 11.56 42.14
CA ASN A 105 -0.31 10.47 42.97
C ASN A 105 -0.36 10.81 44.46
N LYS A 106 -0.08 12.07 44.82
CA LYS A 106 -0.26 12.56 46.19
C LYS A 106 -1.73 12.66 46.59
N ARG A 107 -2.59 13.23 45.73
CA ARG A 107 -4.03 13.33 46.00
C ARG A 107 -4.69 11.97 46.24
N LEU A 108 -4.27 10.94 45.50
CA LEU A 108 -4.79 9.59 45.61
C LEU A 108 -4.05 8.73 46.65
N ASN A 109 -3.08 9.28 47.39
CA ASN A 109 -2.22 8.54 48.32
C ASN A 109 -1.64 7.25 47.71
N LYS A 110 -1.34 7.25 46.41
CA LYS A 110 -0.83 6.06 45.70
C LYS A 110 0.56 5.66 46.18
N TYR A 111 1.37 6.64 46.59
CA TYR A 111 2.74 6.47 47.07
C TYR A 111 3.10 7.51 48.13
N ASN A 112 4.21 7.28 48.84
CA ASN A 112 4.71 8.18 49.89
C ASN A 112 5.03 9.57 49.32
N HIS A 113 4.42 10.62 49.91
CA HIS A 113 4.55 11.99 49.43
C HIS A 113 6.00 12.51 49.49
N MET A 114 6.75 12.16 50.54
CA MET A 114 8.16 12.58 50.67
C MET A 114 9.03 11.95 49.60
N ALA A 115 8.77 10.69 49.24
CA ALA A 115 9.50 10.00 48.16
C ALA A 115 9.17 10.60 46.78
N ILE A 116 7.90 10.94 46.53
CA ILE A 116 7.48 11.66 45.32
C ILE A 116 8.16 13.04 45.26
N ASP A 117 8.22 13.76 46.39
CA ASP A 117 8.87 15.07 46.48
C ASP A 117 10.36 15.00 46.21
N GLU A 118 11.06 14.04 46.81
CA GLU A 118 12.48 13.84 46.59
C GLU A 118 12.79 13.49 45.13
N GLN A 119 12.02 12.55 44.54
CA GLN A 119 12.14 12.18 43.13
C GLN A 119 11.90 13.38 42.20
N PHE A 120 10.85 14.16 42.47
CA PHE A 120 10.48 15.27 41.61
C PHE A 120 11.43 16.46 41.73
N ASN A 121 11.87 16.80 42.95
CA ASN A 121 12.88 17.82 43.18
C ASN A 121 14.20 17.46 42.49
N PHE A 122 14.58 16.18 42.49
CA PHE A 122 15.74 15.71 41.74
C PHE A 122 15.55 15.89 40.23
N TYR A 123 14.40 15.53 39.67
CA TYR A 123 14.15 15.74 38.24
C TYR A 123 14.19 17.22 37.86
N GLN A 124 13.65 18.09 38.71
CA GLN A 124 13.70 19.55 38.49
C GLN A 124 15.13 20.08 38.51
N SER A 125 15.96 19.63 39.47
CA SER A 125 17.37 20.05 39.52
C SER A 125 18.21 19.53 38.36
N ASP A 126 17.83 18.39 37.76
CA ASP A 126 18.42 17.83 36.53
C ASP A 126 17.80 18.42 35.23
N GLY A 127 17.06 19.53 35.35
CA GLY A 127 16.58 20.30 34.20
C GLY A 127 15.24 19.87 33.63
N LEU A 128 14.41 19.14 34.39
CA LEU A 128 12.99 18.96 34.05
C LEU A 128 12.25 20.29 34.25
N THR A 129 11.85 20.93 33.16
CA THR A 129 11.09 22.18 33.16
C THR A 129 9.58 21.93 33.12
N LYS A 130 8.81 22.81 33.77
CA LYS A 130 7.34 22.74 33.74
C LYS A 130 6.88 22.97 32.31
N PHE A 131 6.00 22.09 31.84
CA PHE A 131 5.38 22.26 30.54
C PHE A 131 4.59 23.58 30.51
N ASP A 132 4.94 24.45 29.57
CA ASP A 132 4.23 25.70 29.30
C ASP A 132 3.40 25.55 28.00
N PRO A 133 2.07 25.48 28.08
CA PRO A 133 1.20 25.37 26.91
C PRO A 133 1.22 26.60 26.00
N SER A 134 1.83 27.70 26.42
CA SER A 134 1.87 28.98 25.68
C SER A 134 3.20 29.28 24.96
N ASP A 135 4.22 28.42 25.11
CA ASP A 135 5.50 28.59 24.44
C ASP A 135 5.45 28.18 22.96
N LEU A 136 5.52 29.17 22.07
CA LEU A 136 5.49 29.02 20.60
C LEU A 136 6.74 28.33 20.02
N ASN A 137 7.84 28.28 20.77
CA ASN A 137 9.08 27.61 20.37
C ASN A 137 9.19 26.18 20.91
N THR A 138 8.22 25.72 21.70
CA THR A 138 8.12 24.30 22.05
C THR A 138 7.52 23.58 20.84
N PRO A 139 8.30 22.80 20.07
CA PRO A 139 7.72 22.03 18.98
C PRO A 139 6.86 20.98 19.64
N LEU A 140 5.53 21.07 19.47
CA LEU A 140 4.63 19.96 19.19
C LEU A 140 3.14 20.42 19.16
N PRO A 141 2.31 19.88 18.26
CA PRO A 141 0.90 20.25 18.11
C PRO A 141 0.07 19.84 19.33
N SER A 142 -1.03 20.55 19.59
CA SER A 142 -1.92 20.50 20.77
C SER A 142 -2.45 19.12 21.24
N TYR A 143 -2.11 18.02 20.57
CA TYR A 143 -2.38 16.63 20.99
C TYR A 143 -1.17 15.90 21.59
N ALA A 144 0.01 16.54 21.59
CA ALA A 144 1.31 15.96 21.97
C ALA A 144 1.76 16.24 23.42
N CYS A 145 0.94 16.89 24.23
CA CYS A 145 1.17 17.02 25.67
C CYS A 145 0.86 15.70 26.41
N ARG A 146 1.37 14.56 25.96
CA ARG A 146 1.02 13.26 26.55
C ARG A 146 2.23 12.34 26.60
N TYR A 147 3.13 12.60 27.55
CA TYR A 147 4.32 11.76 27.79
C TYR A 147 4.19 10.85 29.02
N VAL A 148 3.00 10.76 29.61
CA VAL A 148 2.75 9.95 30.81
C VAL A 148 1.95 8.70 30.43
N PRO A 149 2.48 7.48 30.65
CA PRO A 149 1.78 6.25 30.28
C PRO A 149 0.65 5.88 31.27
N GLU A 150 -0.44 5.28 30.79
CA GLU A 150 -1.59 4.86 31.63
C GLU A 150 -1.35 3.58 32.46
N GLY A 151 -0.60 2.60 31.92
CA GLY A 151 -0.32 1.35 32.63
C GLY A 151 0.19 0.17 31.78
N SER A 152 0.51 0.35 30.51
CA SER A 152 1.09 -0.70 29.66
C SER A 152 2.17 -0.16 28.74
N PHE A 153 3.33 -0.82 28.77
CA PHE A 153 4.50 -0.52 27.96
C PHE A 153 5.06 -1.82 27.37
N ILE A 154 5.23 -1.86 26.05
CA ILE A 154 5.76 -3.04 25.34
C ILE A 154 6.91 -2.61 24.44
N VAL A 155 8.07 -3.25 24.59
CA VAL A 155 9.19 -3.14 23.66
C VAL A 155 8.94 -4.04 22.45
N ARG A 156 8.78 -3.46 21.27
CA ARG A 156 8.51 -4.18 20.02
C ARG A 156 9.77 -4.47 19.21
N ALA A 157 10.77 -3.60 19.30
CA ALA A 157 12.07 -3.77 18.65
C ALA A 157 13.21 -3.43 19.62
N HIS A 158 14.30 -4.20 19.56
CA HIS A 158 15.54 -3.95 20.31
C HIS A 158 16.55 -3.27 19.38
N THR A 159 16.53 -1.95 19.34
CA THR A 159 17.48 -1.11 18.61
C THR A 159 18.45 -0.47 19.60
N PRO A 160 19.54 0.16 19.16
CA PRO A 160 20.41 0.90 20.06
C PRO A 160 19.65 1.94 20.90
N MET A 161 18.67 2.63 20.30
CA MET A 161 17.89 3.66 20.99
C MET A 161 16.87 3.06 21.96
N SER A 162 16.14 2.01 21.57
CA SER A 162 15.19 1.36 22.49
C SER A 162 15.90 0.59 23.61
N ASN A 163 17.09 0.06 23.38
CA ASN A 163 17.86 -0.54 24.46
C ASN A 163 18.38 0.55 25.41
N LEU A 164 18.88 1.67 24.89
CA LEU A 164 19.37 2.80 25.68
C LEU A 164 18.26 3.42 26.54
N PHE A 165 17.11 3.74 25.94
CA PHE A 165 15.96 4.29 26.67
C PHE A 165 15.47 3.32 27.75
N SER A 166 15.33 2.03 27.44
CA SER A 166 14.90 1.04 28.43
C SER A 166 15.89 0.91 29.59
N CYS A 167 17.20 1.00 29.34
CA CYS A 167 18.21 0.99 30.39
C CYS A 167 18.12 2.24 31.28
N LEU A 168 18.05 3.42 30.67
CA LEU A 168 17.97 4.68 31.41
C LEU A 168 16.68 4.75 32.25
N TRP A 169 15.56 4.31 31.68
CA TRP A 169 14.28 4.31 32.40
C TRP A 169 14.27 3.30 33.55
N PHE A 170 14.80 2.10 33.33
CA PHE A 170 14.93 1.10 34.40
C PHE A 170 15.77 1.62 35.56
N ASN A 171 16.83 2.38 35.29
CA ASN A 171 17.65 3.00 36.34
C ASN A 171 16.84 3.99 37.18
N GLU A 172 16.00 4.81 36.57
CA GLU A 172 15.14 5.76 37.29
C GLU A 172 14.04 5.05 38.09
N VAL A 173 13.44 3.98 37.54
CA VAL A 173 12.49 3.12 38.26
C VAL A 173 13.17 2.47 39.47
N ASN A 174 14.38 1.94 39.31
CA ASN A 174 15.13 1.31 40.39
C ASN A 174 15.58 2.32 41.46
N ARG A 175 15.95 3.54 41.05
CA ARG A 175 16.47 4.58 41.95
C ARG A 175 15.41 5.14 42.89
N PHE A 176 14.21 5.42 42.38
CA PHE A 176 13.18 6.12 43.15
C PHE A 176 11.99 5.23 43.53
N THR A 177 11.86 4.04 42.92
CA THR A 177 10.90 2.96 43.26
C THR A 177 9.40 3.29 43.25
N SER A 178 8.98 4.57 43.21
CA SER A 178 7.64 4.98 43.63
C SER A 178 6.69 5.43 42.52
N CYS A 179 7.06 5.49 41.24
CA CYS A 179 6.09 5.68 40.14
C CYS A 179 6.80 5.57 38.77
N ASP A 180 6.53 4.50 38.04
CA ASP A 180 7.02 4.25 36.68
C ASP A 180 6.59 5.35 35.69
N GLN A 181 5.43 5.96 35.92
CA GLN A 181 4.86 7.05 35.14
C GLN A 181 5.70 8.34 35.18
N LEU A 182 6.29 8.67 36.35
CA LEU A 182 7.12 9.88 36.53
C LEU A 182 8.51 9.70 35.90
N SER A 183 9.12 8.54 36.14
CA SER A 183 10.44 8.18 35.61
C SER A 183 10.43 8.04 34.08
N PHE A 184 9.34 7.57 33.49
CA PHE A 184 9.20 7.42 32.04
C PHE A 184 9.30 8.77 31.34
N ALA A 185 8.44 9.70 31.74
CA ALA A 185 8.36 11.03 31.13
C ALA A 185 9.67 11.81 31.31
N TYR A 186 10.29 11.73 32.49
CA TYR A 186 11.59 12.34 32.73
C TYR A 186 12.69 11.76 31.84
N THR A 187 12.77 10.42 31.72
CA THR A 187 13.78 9.75 30.88
C THR A 187 13.65 10.14 29.41
N PHE A 188 12.41 10.18 28.91
CA PHE A 188 12.08 10.64 27.56
C PHE A 188 12.57 12.07 27.31
N LEU A 189 12.19 13.00 28.18
CA LEU A 189 12.56 14.41 28.04
C LEU A 189 14.06 14.62 28.18
N LYS A 190 14.73 13.89 29.08
CA LYS A 190 16.18 13.95 29.25
C LYS A 190 16.92 13.46 28.01
N LEU A 191 16.51 12.35 27.40
CA LEU A 191 17.09 11.86 26.14
C LEU A 191 16.90 12.86 24.99
N LYS A 192 15.72 13.48 24.88
CA LYS A 192 15.45 14.51 23.88
C LYS A 192 16.34 15.75 24.05
N ARG A 193 16.56 16.19 25.30
CA ARG A 193 17.49 17.30 25.60
C ARG A 193 18.95 16.97 25.26
N LEU A 194 19.39 15.75 25.55
CA LEU A 194 20.80 15.36 25.42
C LEU A 194 21.18 14.85 24.03
N ASN A 195 20.21 14.43 23.22
CA ASN A 195 20.48 13.89 21.88
C ASN A 195 19.38 14.28 20.86
N PRO A 196 19.36 15.55 20.40
CA PRO A 196 18.26 16.08 19.58
C PRO A 196 18.12 15.39 18.22
N ILE A 197 19.24 15.04 17.58
CA ILE A 197 19.31 14.47 16.23
C ILE A 197 18.82 13.01 16.21
N ALA A 198 19.11 12.23 17.26
CA ALA A 198 18.64 10.85 17.36
C ALA A 198 17.21 10.73 17.94
N SER A 199 16.60 11.85 18.35
CA SER A 199 15.28 11.89 18.97
C SER A 199 14.10 12.01 17.99
N GLU A 200 14.36 12.23 16.70
CA GLU A 200 13.32 12.18 15.65
C GLU A 200 12.70 10.78 15.53
N ASP A 201 13.49 9.71 15.75
CA ASP A 201 12.99 8.33 15.78
C ASP A 201 12.08 8.07 17.00
N ILE A 202 12.30 8.81 18.08
CA ILE A 202 11.52 8.73 19.33
C ILE A 202 10.15 9.42 19.19
N ASP A 203 10.01 10.44 18.33
CA ASP A 203 8.72 11.09 18.08
C ASP A 203 7.73 10.13 17.36
N SER A 204 8.19 9.01 16.80
CA SER A 204 7.33 7.92 16.30
C SER A 204 6.63 7.09 17.41
N LEU A 205 7.01 7.29 18.68
CA LEU A 205 6.61 6.44 19.81
C LEU A 205 5.27 6.81 20.46
N THR A 206 4.80 8.04 20.30
CA THR A 206 3.59 8.57 20.96
C THR A 206 2.32 8.51 20.10
N PHE A 207 2.43 8.22 18.80
CA PHE A 207 1.31 8.40 17.84
C PHE A 207 0.54 7.12 17.48
N GLY A 208 0.74 6.02 18.21
CA GLY A 208 0.27 4.69 17.80
C GLY A 208 -0.91 4.05 18.54
N ALA A 209 -1.62 4.73 19.47
CA ALA A 209 -2.66 4.01 20.23
C ALA A 209 -3.80 4.86 20.82
N PRO A 210 -4.89 5.08 20.06
CA PRO A 210 -6.22 5.23 20.65
C PRO A 210 -7.06 3.94 20.60
N ARG A 211 -6.65 2.90 19.86
CA ARG A 211 -7.57 1.79 19.49
C ARG A 211 -7.18 0.37 19.92
N PHE A 212 -6.09 0.16 20.65
CA PHE A 212 -5.60 -1.21 20.92
C PHE A 212 -6.28 -1.92 22.11
N LEU A 213 -6.79 -1.19 23.12
CA LEU A 213 -7.26 -1.82 24.37
C LEU A 213 -8.68 -2.43 24.34
N ARG A 214 -9.48 -2.20 23.29
CA ARG A 214 -10.79 -2.87 23.17
C ARG A 214 -10.69 -4.29 22.56
N HIS A 215 -9.55 -4.67 21.98
CA HIS A 215 -9.42 -5.91 21.20
C HIS A 215 -8.81 -7.10 21.95
N LEU A 216 -8.40 -6.93 23.22
CA LEU A 216 -7.71 -7.98 23.98
C LEU A 216 -8.54 -8.67 25.06
N MET A 217 -9.81 -8.27 25.27
CA MET A 217 -10.66 -8.88 26.32
C MET A 217 -11.97 -9.50 25.82
N ASP A 218 -12.17 -9.69 24.51
CA ASP A 218 -13.33 -10.42 23.99
C ASP A 218 -12.96 -11.39 22.86
N PRO A 219 -12.87 -12.70 23.13
CA PRO A 219 -12.59 -13.73 22.13
C PRO A 219 -13.73 -13.97 21.13
N SER A 220 -14.89 -13.33 21.28
CA SER A 220 -16.08 -13.56 20.45
C SER A 220 -16.29 -12.55 19.33
N SER A 221 -15.50 -11.48 19.25
CA SER A 221 -15.64 -10.49 18.20
C SER A 221 -14.95 -10.92 16.89
N LYS A 222 -15.76 -11.20 15.87
CA LYS A 222 -15.32 -11.45 14.49
C LYS A 222 -14.36 -10.35 14.03
N LYS A 223 -13.30 -10.75 13.31
CA LYS A 223 -12.34 -9.88 12.59
C LYS A 223 -13.01 -8.60 12.09
N VAL A 224 -12.76 -7.48 12.77
CA VAL A 224 -13.05 -6.16 12.22
C VAL A 224 -11.76 -5.69 11.55
N PRO A 225 -11.75 -5.44 10.22
CA PRO A 225 -10.60 -4.81 9.57
C PRO A 225 -10.35 -3.45 10.23
N VAL A 226 -9.08 -3.13 10.46
CA VAL A 226 -8.66 -1.78 10.84
C VAL A 226 -9.05 -0.86 9.68
N MET A 227 -10.14 -0.09 9.85
CA MET A 227 -10.37 1.10 9.04
C MET A 227 -9.30 2.12 9.41
N GLU A 228 -8.14 2.06 8.73
CA GLU A 228 -7.42 3.28 8.38
C GLU A 228 -8.44 4.20 7.71
N PHE A 229 -8.52 5.45 8.17
CA PHE A 229 -9.45 6.45 7.66
C PHE A 229 -9.51 6.36 6.12
N GLU A 230 -10.72 6.34 5.55
CA GLU A 230 -10.92 6.36 4.11
C GLU A 230 -10.37 7.66 3.54
N VAL A 231 -9.05 7.72 3.34
CA VAL A 231 -8.40 8.73 2.53
C VAL A 231 -8.95 8.50 1.15
N SER A 232 -9.81 9.40 0.71
CA SER A 232 -10.29 9.47 -0.66
C SER A 232 -9.08 9.49 -1.61
N LYS A 233 -8.80 8.35 -2.24
CA LYS A 233 -7.70 8.17 -3.21
C LYS A 233 -8.11 8.73 -4.57
N ASP A 234 -7.14 9.03 -5.43
CA ASP A 234 -7.42 9.43 -6.82
C ASP A 234 -8.32 8.41 -7.53
N GLY A 235 -9.23 8.92 -8.35
CA GLY A 235 -10.20 8.11 -9.08
C GLY A 235 -11.33 7.54 -8.24
N THR A 236 -11.39 7.85 -6.93
CA THR A 236 -12.59 7.55 -6.13
C THR A 236 -13.78 8.27 -6.76
N GLU A 237 -14.82 7.51 -7.07
CA GLU A 237 -16.05 8.00 -7.67
C GLU A 237 -17.03 8.41 -6.57
N LEU A 238 -17.43 9.69 -6.59
CA LEU A 238 -18.31 10.30 -5.61
C LEU A 238 -19.61 10.77 -6.25
N GLN A 239 -20.70 10.58 -5.51
CA GLN A 239 -22.03 11.09 -5.84
C GLN A 239 -22.54 11.91 -4.67
N PHE A 240 -23.11 13.09 -4.94
CA PHE A 240 -23.59 14.01 -3.91
C PHE A 240 -25.08 14.25 -4.08
N LYS A 241 -25.88 13.83 -3.10
CA LYS A 241 -27.33 14.07 -3.07
C LYS A 241 -27.65 15.20 -2.11
N SER A 242 -28.27 16.27 -2.61
CA SER A 242 -28.73 17.37 -1.76
C SER A 242 -29.80 16.89 -0.78
N VAL A 243 -29.66 17.27 0.50
CA VAL A 243 -30.64 16.92 1.53
C VAL A 243 -31.93 17.73 1.43
N THR A 244 -31.85 18.97 0.92
CA THR A 244 -33.01 19.87 0.80
C THR A 244 -33.92 19.51 -0.38
N VAL A 245 -33.35 19.26 -1.57
CA VAL A 245 -34.13 18.94 -2.78
C VAL A 245 -34.24 17.44 -3.07
N GLY A 246 -33.43 16.61 -2.42
CA GLY A 246 -33.43 15.15 -2.62
C GLY A 246 -32.95 14.72 -4.01
N LYS A 247 -32.14 15.53 -4.69
CA LYS A 247 -31.59 15.29 -6.04
C LYS A 247 -30.06 15.27 -6.02
N TYR A 248 -29.47 14.60 -7.00
CA TYR A 248 -28.02 14.51 -7.16
C TYR A 248 -27.45 15.73 -7.89
N LEU A 249 -26.25 16.14 -7.46
CA LEU A 249 -25.40 17.01 -8.25
C LEU A 249 -25.09 16.36 -9.60
N CYS A 250 -25.16 17.13 -10.67
CA CYS A 250 -25.04 16.67 -12.06
C CYS A 250 -24.17 17.67 -12.84
N ALA A 251 -23.14 17.16 -13.52
CA ALA A 251 -22.46 17.91 -14.56
C ALA A 251 -23.27 17.79 -15.85
N GLU A 252 -24.05 18.82 -16.19
CA GLU A 252 -24.93 18.77 -17.36
C GLU A 252 -24.15 18.47 -18.64
N GLN A 253 -24.72 17.61 -19.48
CA GLN A 253 -24.09 17.05 -20.68
C GLN A 253 -22.79 16.26 -20.42
N GLY A 254 -22.50 15.93 -19.16
CA GLY A 254 -21.28 15.27 -18.72
C GLY A 254 -20.11 16.22 -18.45
N GLY A 255 -20.27 17.53 -18.68
CA GLY A 255 -19.22 18.55 -18.60
C GLY A 255 -19.33 19.57 -19.72
N GLY A 256 -18.72 20.74 -19.52
CA GLY A 256 -18.66 21.83 -20.50
C GLY A 256 -19.67 22.94 -20.23
N THR A 257 -20.45 22.82 -19.15
CA THR A 257 -21.52 23.76 -18.79
C THR A 257 -21.61 23.94 -17.26
N ILE A 258 -22.82 24.09 -16.73
CA ILE A 258 -23.16 24.31 -15.32
C ILE A 258 -23.23 22.99 -14.53
N ILE A 259 -22.99 23.06 -13.22
CA ILE A 259 -23.35 22.02 -12.25
C ILE A 259 -24.73 22.32 -11.68
N VAL A 260 -25.63 21.35 -11.74
CA VAL A 260 -27.03 21.46 -11.28
C VAL A 260 -27.37 20.37 -10.27
N ALA A 261 -28.57 20.41 -9.69
CA ALA A 261 -29.07 19.42 -8.73
C ALA A 261 -30.48 18.93 -9.12
N ASN A 262 -30.64 18.35 -10.30
CA ASN A 262 -31.95 18.01 -10.88
C ASN A 262 -32.21 16.50 -11.05
N ARG A 263 -31.23 15.62 -10.77
CA ARG A 263 -31.32 14.17 -11.07
C ARG A 263 -31.83 13.35 -9.89
N THR A 264 -32.74 12.40 -10.16
CA THR A 264 -33.32 11.49 -9.16
C THR A 264 -32.44 10.27 -8.85
N SER A 265 -31.67 9.84 -9.83
CA SER A 265 -30.78 8.69 -9.79
C SER A 265 -29.42 9.10 -10.31
N ALA A 266 -28.36 8.52 -9.77
CA ALA A 266 -27.01 8.80 -10.21
C ALA A 266 -26.51 7.76 -11.22
N SER A 267 -25.82 8.23 -12.26
CA SER A 267 -25.11 7.46 -13.27
C SER A 267 -23.81 8.22 -13.62
N GLY A 268 -23.41 8.28 -14.89
CA GLY A 268 -22.15 8.89 -15.33
C GLY A 268 -22.03 10.39 -15.04
N TRP A 269 -23.07 11.18 -15.28
CA TRP A 269 -23.02 12.65 -15.17
C TRP A 269 -23.10 13.15 -13.72
N GLU A 270 -23.66 12.35 -12.83
CA GLU A 270 -23.78 12.63 -11.40
C GLU A 270 -22.59 12.09 -10.60
N THR A 271 -21.62 11.48 -11.28
CA THR A 271 -20.44 10.87 -10.67
C THR A 271 -19.20 11.74 -10.91
N PHE A 272 -18.57 12.15 -9.81
CA PHE A 272 -17.39 13.00 -9.78
C PHE A 272 -16.18 12.19 -9.35
N LYS A 273 -15.11 12.21 -10.13
CA LYS A 273 -13.87 11.48 -9.83
C LYS A 273 -12.90 12.39 -9.10
N LEU A 274 -12.37 11.91 -7.98
CA LEU A 274 -11.45 12.70 -7.18
C LEU A 274 -10.04 12.72 -7.76
N TRP A 275 -9.44 13.90 -7.81
CA TRP A 275 -8.01 14.11 -7.95
C TRP A 275 -7.47 14.67 -6.65
N ARG A 276 -6.64 13.89 -5.96
CA ARG A 276 -6.12 14.26 -4.65
C ARG A 276 -4.92 15.18 -4.81
N ILE A 277 -4.97 16.35 -4.17
CA ILE A 277 -3.82 17.26 -4.04
C ILE A 277 -3.10 16.99 -2.71
N ASN A 278 -3.87 16.88 -1.62
CA ASN A 278 -3.38 16.50 -0.30
C ASN A 278 -4.50 15.82 0.52
N GLU A 279 -4.34 15.70 1.84
CA GLU A 279 -5.31 15.00 2.71
C GLU A 279 -6.72 15.60 2.73
N THR A 280 -6.85 16.91 2.51
CA THR A 280 -8.13 17.63 2.64
C THR A 280 -8.57 18.33 1.36
N THR A 281 -7.69 18.40 0.36
CA THR A 281 -7.85 19.22 -0.83
C THR A 281 -7.88 18.35 -2.08
N PHE A 282 -8.92 18.53 -2.89
CA PHE A 282 -9.23 17.70 -4.04
C PHE A 282 -9.64 18.55 -5.25
N GLN A 283 -9.56 17.97 -6.44
CA GLN A 283 -10.26 18.45 -7.63
C GLN A 283 -11.30 17.41 -8.03
N PHE A 284 -12.38 17.85 -8.66
CA PHE A 284 -13.43 16.96 -9.14
C PHE A 284 -13.40 16.91 -10.67
N ARG A 285 -13.07 15.74 -11.21
CA ARG A 285 -13.12 15.46 -12.65
C ARG A 285 -14.49 14.89 -13.01
N VAL A 286 -15.09 15.39 -14.08
CA VAL A 286 -16.43 14.99 -14.56
C VAL A 286 -16.35 14.04 -15.76
N PHE A 287 -17.50 13.54 -16.22
CA PHE A 287 -17.62 12.54 -17.28
C PHE A 287 -16.89 12.89 -18.58
N ASN A 288 -17.01 14.13 -19.07
CA ASN A 288 -16.32 14.63 -20.27
C ASN A 288 -14.87 15.07 -19.99
N LYS A 289 -14.25 14.53 -18.93
CA LYS A 289 -12.84 14.75 -18.57
C LYS A 289 -12.47 16.17 -18.15
N GLN A 290 -13.43 17.08 -18.07
CA GLN A 290 -13.28 18.44 -17.56
C GLN A 290 -13.29 18.47 -16.02
N PHE A 291 -12.99 19.64 -15.44
CA PHE A 291 -12.95 19.86 -14.00
C PHE A 291 -14.07 20.79 -13.54
N MET A 292 -14.61 20.47 -12.36
CA MET A 292 -15.48 21.38 -11.61
C MET A 292 -14.68 22.62 -11.19
N GLY A 293 -15.31 23.78 -11.26
CA GLY A 293 -14.76 25.08 -10.86
C GLY A 293 -15.86 26.12 -10.67
N LEU A 294 -15.46 27.35 -10.39
CA LEU A 294 -16.32 28.52 -10.33
C LEU A 294 -16.29 29.30 -11.64
N ASN A 295 -17.43 29.87 -12.05
CA ASN A 295 -17.52 30.65 -13.28
C ASN A 295 -16.95 32.07 -13.09
N HIS A 296 -15.67 32.24 -13.41
CA HIS A 296 -14.99 33.55 -13.40
C HIS A 296 -15.07 34.30 -14.73
N ALA A 297 -15.18 33.60 -15.85
CA ALA A 297 -15.00 34.20 -17.18
C ALA A 297 -16.26 34.91 -17.70
N THR A 298 -17.45 34.42 -17.33
CA THR A 298 -18.73 34.98 -17.78
C THR A 298 -19.74 35.15 -16.64
N GLY A 299 -19.33 34.85 -15.41
CA GLY A 299 -20.21 34.77 -14.24
C GLY A 299 -19.83 35.71 -13.10
N ASN A 300 -20.54 35.55 -12.00
CA ASN A 300 -20.41 36.27 -10.73
C ASN A 300 -19.29 35.72 -9.81
N GLY A 301 -18.51 34.72 -10.26
CA GLY A 301 -17.48 34.06 -9.44
C GLY A 301 -18.02 33.16 -8.32
N ILE A 302 -19.31 32.83 -8.33
CA ILE A 302 -19.93 31.92 -7.35
C ILE A 302 -20.66 30.74 -8.01
N ASP A 303 -21.11 30.86 -9.26
CA ASP A 303 -21.80 29.77 -9.96
C ASP A 303 -20.85 28.60 -10.22
N VAL A 304 -21.30 27.37 -9.93
CA VAL A 304 -20.50 26.16 -10.08
C VAL A 304 -20.64 25.59 -11.49
N VAL A 305 -19.52 25.38 -12.17
CA VAL A 305 -19.44 24.93 -13.57
C VAL A 305 -18.46 23.77 -13.72
N ALA A 306 -18.51 23.07 -14.84
CA ALA A 306 -17.56 22.00 -15.20
C ALA A 306 -16.92 22.23 -16.58
N VAL A 307 -16.35 23.42 -16.80
CA VAL A 307 -15.87 23.87 -18.12
C VAL A 307 -14.36 23.72 -18.32
N ALA A 308 -13.59 23.59 -17.25
CA ALA A 308 -12.14 23.66 -17.35
C ALA A 308 -11.53 22.38 -17.92
N SER A 309 -10.62 22.53 -18.89
CA SER A 309 -9.87 21.44 -19.50
C SER A 309 -8.57 21.09 -18.77
N THR A 310 -8.09 21.97 -17.90
CA THR A 310 -6.88 21.78 -17.06
C THR A 310 -7.26 21.80 -15.58
N SER A 311 -6.29 21.57 -14.69
CA SER A 311 -6.47 21.55 -13.23
C SER A 311 -6.98 22.90 -12.70
N SER A 312 -8.27 23.16 -12.80
CA SER A 312 -8.92 24.36 -12.28
C SER A 312 -9.44 24.05 -10.90
N GLU A 313 -8.90 24.79 -9.95
CA GLU A 313 -9.48 24.94 -8.62
C GLU A 313 -9.48 23.68 -7.76
N THR A 314 -9.57 23.93 -6.46
CA THR A 314 -9.47 22.90 -5.44
C THR A 314 -10.57 23.09 -4.42
N PHE A 315 -11.12 21.97 -3.99
CA PHE A 315 -12.25 21.89 -3.08
C PHE A 315 -11.86 21.09 -1.84
N GLN A 316 -12.54 21.36 -0.73
CA GLN A 316 -12.39 20.58 0.50
C GLN A 316 -13.70 19.91 0.87
N ILE A 317 -13.66 18.62 1.19
CA ILE A 317 -14.82 17.88 1.67
C ILE A 317 -14.80 17.92 3.19
N VAL A 318 -15.73 18.66 3.78
CA VAL A 318 -15.92 18.75 5.23
C VAL A 318 -17.01 17.76 5.62
N ARG A 319 -16.71 16.82 6.51
CA ARG A 319 -17.64 15.77 6.94
C ARG A 319 -18.24 16.10 8.31
N ASN A 320 -19.50 15.74 8.52
CA ASN A 320 -20.11 15.78 9.85
C ASN A 320 -19.51 14.68 10.74
N SER A 321 -19.09 15.03 11.97
CA SER A 321 -18.53 14.08 12.92
C SER A 321 -19.56 13.07 13.45
N GLY A 322 -20.86 13.42 13.46
CA GLY A 322 -21.95 12.54 13.89
C GLY A 322 -22.50 11.62 12.81
N ASP A 323 -22.31 11.97 11.53
CA ASP A 323 -22.75 11.20 10.37
C ASP A 323 -21.79 11.46 9.19
N LEU A 324 -20.85 10.54 8.98
CA LEU A 324 -19.77 10.69 7.99
C LEU A 324 -20.26 10.70 6.53
N SER A 325 -21.52 10.35 6.28
CA SER A 325 -22.15 10.45 4.96
C SER A 325 -22.58 11.89 4.62
N ARG A 326 -22.83 12.73 5.63
CA ARG A 326 -23.19 14.14 5.46
C ARG A 326 -21.94 14.99 5.29
N VAL A 327 -21.89 15.72 4.19
CA VAL A 327 -20.74 16.55 3.82
C VAL A 327 -21.15 17.95 3.36
N ARG A 328 -20.22 18.90 3.52
CA ARG A 328 -20.20 20.17 2.82
C ARG A 328 -18.98 20.21 1.91
N ILE A 329 -19.11 20.84 0.76
CA ILE A 329 -18.01 21.02 -0.19
C ILE A 329 -17.60 22.48 -0.15
N LYS A 330 -16.38 22.78 0.31
CA LYS A 330 -15.83 24.12 0.36
C LYS A 330 -15.12 24.43 -0.95
N ALA A 331 -15.49 25.53 -1.59
CA ALA A 331 -14.88 26.03 -2.82
C ALA A 331 -13.64 26.91 -2.54
N PRO A 332 -12.82 27.22 -3.56
CA PRO A 332 -11.62 28.06 -3.40
C PRO A 332 -11.90 29.47 -2.88
N ASN A 333 -13.09 30.01 -3.16
CA ASN A 333 -13.52 31.32 -2.67
C ASN A 333 -13.85 31.35 -1.16
N GLY A 334 -13.68 30.22 -0.46
CA GLY A 334 -13.86 30.11 0.98
C GLY A 334 -15.26 29.74 1.45
N PHE A 335 -16.25 29.72 0.54
CA PHE A 335 -17.64 29.41 0.84
C PHE A 335 -17.98 27.94 0.52
N PHE A 336 -19.06 27.45 1.10
CA PHE A 336 -19.63 26.14 0.78
C PHE A 336 -20.54 26.21 -0.44
N LEU A 337 -20.53 25.14 -1.23
CA LEU A 337 -21.52 24.89 -2.27
C LEU A 337 -22.91 24.80 -1.64
N GLN A 338 -23.91 25.35 -2.31
CA GLN A 338 -25.32 25.24 -1.94
C GLN A 338 -26.22 25.10 -3.17
N VAL A 339 -27.31 24.36 -3.01
CA VAL A 339 -28.36 24.27 -4.02
C VAL A 339 -29.33 25.44 -3.85
N LYS A 340 -29.33 26.40 -4.79
CA LYS A 340 -30.29 27.52 -4.79
C LYS A 340 -31.62 27.09 -5.41
N THR A 341 -31.53 26.44 -6.56
CA THR A 341 -32.65 25.78 -7.26
C THR A 341 -32.15 24.46 -7.83
N LYS A 342 -33.04 23.64 -8.41
CA LYS A 342 -32.61 22.38 -9.04
C LYS A 342 -31.68 22.62 -10.24
N GLU A 343 -31.74 23.80 -10.82
CA GLU A 343 -30.99 24.23 -12.02
C GLU A 343 -29.79 25.13 -11.69
N LEU A 344 -29.57 25.48 -10.42
CA LEU A 344 -28.50 26.39 -10.01
C LEU A 344 -27.84 25.97 -8.69
N VAL A 345 -26.55 25.68 -8.77
CA VAL A 345 -25.66 25.43 -7.63
C VAL A 345 -24.62 26.55 -7.56
N THR A 346 -24.45 27.14 -6.38
CA THR A 346 -23.55 28.28 -6.15
C THR A 346 -22.62 28.01 -4.97
N ALA A 347 -21.49 28.71 -4.89
CA ALA A 347 -20.52 28.65 -3.81
C ALA A 347 -20.47 29.97 -3.03
N ASP A 348 -21.53 30.26 -2.27
CA ASP A 348 -21.71 31.50 -1.50
C ASP A 348 -22.29 31.24 -0.09
N SER A 349 -22.39 29.96 0.32
CA SER A 349 -22.92 29.61 1.65
C SER A 349 -21.84 29.66 2.73
N LYS A 350 -22.17 30.22 3.90
CA LYS A 350 -21.35 30.11 5.12
C LYS A 350 -21.68 28.86 5.95
N GLY A 351 -22.72 28.12 5.55
CA GLY A 351 -23.38 27.12 6.39
C GLY A 351 -24.26 27.78 7.47
N ASP A 352 -25.25 27.03 7.97
CA ASP A 352 -26.15 27.48 9.03
C ASP A 352 -25.65 27.13 10.45
N GLY A 353 -24.47 26.53 10.55
CA GLY A 353 -23.89 26.00 11.80
C GLY A 353 -24.41 24.60 12.20
N GLY A 354 -25.49 24.13 11.58
CA GLY A 354 -26.07 22.80 11.73
C GLY A 354 -25.66 21.82 10.62
N TRP A 355 -26.36 20.69 10.52
CA TRP A 355 -26.19 19.67 9.47
C TRP A 355 -27.56 19.07 9.03
N GLY A 356 -28.64 19.80 9.31
CA GLY A 356 -30.01 19.34 9.13
C GLY A 356 -30.46 19.33 7.66
N ASP A 357 -31.61 18.72 7.41
CA ASP A 357 -32.16 18.56 6.05
C ASP A 357 -32.69 19.87 5.44
N SER A 358 -32.74 20.94 6.23
CA SER A 358 -33.08 22.29 5.78
C SER A 358 -31.89 23.10 5.24
N ASP A 359 -30.65 22.65 5.45
CA ASP A 359 -29.46 23.40 4.99
C ASP A 359 -29.14 23.02 3.52
N PRO A 360 -29.26 23.97 2.57
CA PRO A 360 -28.99 23.70 1.15
C PRO A 360 -27.52 23.45 0.84
N SER A 361 -26.60 23.66 1.79
CA SER A 361 -25.17 23.37 1.65
C SER A 361 -24.77 21.95 2.06
N VAL A 362 -25.70 21.17 2.60
CA VAL A 362 -25.44 19.80 3.07
C VAL A 362 -25.81 18.78 1.98
N PHE A 363 -24.91 17.82 1.76
CA PHE A 363 -25.07 16.74 0.82
C PHE A 363 -24.85 15.38 1.50
N ILE A 364 -25.60 14.36 1.09
CA ILE A 364 -25.26 12.96 1.33
C ILE A 364 -24.27 12.54 0.26
N MET A 365 -23.07 12.13 0.68
CA MET A 365 -22.03 11.64 -0.21
C MET A 365 -21.98 10.12 -0.20
N THR A 366 -22.05 9.54 -1.40
CA THR A 366 -21.91 8.10 -1.64
C THR A 366 -20.66 7.85 -2.47
N ILE A 367 -19.94 6.79 -2.13
CA ILE A 367 -18.81 6.30 -2.93
C ILE A 367 -19.33 5.18 -3.83
N SER A 368 -19.35 5.41 -5.15
CA SER A 368 -19.87 4.45 -6.13
C SER A 368 -18.80 3.50 -6.68
N GLY A 369 -17.53 3.90 -6.62
CA GLY A 369 -16.41 3.17 -7.20
C GLY A 369 -15.05 3.62 -6.66
N ARG A 370 -14.05 2.73 -6.72
CA ARG A 370 -12.67 3.02 -6.30
C ARG A 370 -11.68 2.29 -7.20
N LEU A 371 -10.58 2.96 -7.51
CA LEU A 371 -9.39 2.36 -8.09
C LEU A 371 -8.39 1.98 -7.00
N GLN A 372 -7.73 0.84 -7.15
CA GLN A 372 -6.76 0.35 -6.17
C GLN A 372 -5.40 0.01 -6.80
N GLY A 373 -5.08 0.63 -7.94
CA GLY A 373 -3.81 0.44 -8.66
C GLY A 373 -2.62 1.14 -8.01
N GLU A 374 -1.44 0.97 -8.62
CA GLU A 374 -0.18 1.52 -8.09
C GLU A 374 -0.20 3.05 -7.96
N PHE A 375 -0.87 3.76 -8.88
CA PHE A 375 -1.07 5.20 -8.78
C PHE A 375 -1.76 5.58 -7.45
N GLN A 376 -2.88 4.93 -7.13
CA GLN A 376 -3.64 5.21 -5.90
C GLN A 376 -2.89 4.79 -4.64
N VAL A 377 -2.13 3.68 -4.70
CA VAL A 377 -1.31 3.22 -3.56
C VAL A 377 -0.18 4.20 -3.26
N THR A 378 0.61 4.55 -4.28
CA THR A 378 1.78 5.41 -4.11
C THR A 378 1.40 6.85 -3.76
N ASN A 379 0.40 7.42 -4.44
CA ASN A 379 -0.08 8.77 -4.08
C ASN A 379 -0.76 8.78 -2.71
N GLY A 380 -1.52 7.72 -2.39
CA GLY A 380 -2.23 7.58 -1.11
C GLY A 380 -1.27 7.57 0.09
N TYR A 381 -0.18 6.80 0.02
CA TYR A 381 0.85 6.79 1.06
C TYR A 381 1.73 8.05 1.07
N GLY A 382 1.78 8.78 -0.05
CA GLY A 382 2.59 9.98 -0.19
C GLY A 382 4.09 9.70 -0.32
N PRO A 383 4.90 10.73 -0.60
CA PRO A 383 6.28 10.59 -1.07
C PRO A 383 7.24 9.99 -0.02
N LEU A 384 6.90 10.05 1.27
CA LEU A 384 7.74 9.52 2.35
C LEU A 384 7.49 8.02 2.61
N LYS A 385 6.21 7.61 2.70
CA LYS A 385 5.83 6.25 3.07
C LYS A 385 5.72 5.31 1.86
N ALA A 386 5.32 5.81 0.68
CA ALA A 386 5.19 4.97 -0.51
C ALA A 386 6.49 4.24 -0.90
N PRO A 387 7.67 4.89 -0.92
CA PRO A 387 8.91 4.19 -1.26
C PRO A 387 9.28 3.08 -0.28
N GLN A 388 8.96 3.25 1.02
CA GLN A 388 9.22 2.22 2.04
C GLN A 388 8.33 0.99 1.81
N VAL A 389 7.02 1.23 1.64
CA VAL A 389 6.03 0.16 1.41
C VAL A 389 6.33 -0.61 0.14
N MET A 390 6.62 0.08 -0.98
CA MET A 390 6.87 -0.58 -2.26
C MET A 390 8.19 -1.36 -2.25
N ARG A 391 9.26 -0.84 -1.63
CA ARG A 391 10.53 -1.59 -1.49
C ARG A 391 10.40 -2.81 -0.58
N GLU A 392 9.69 -2.69 0.55
CA GLU A 392 9.39 -3.84 1.40
C GLU A 392 8.61 -4.90 0.61
N HIS A 393 7.60 -4.48 -0.16
CA HIS A 393 6.83 -5.38 -1.02
C HIS A 393 7.72 -6.08 -2.06
N TRP A 394 8.49 -5.35 -2.86
CA TRP A 394 9.36 -5.96 -3.88
C TRP A 394 10.43 -6.88 -3.30
N SER A 395 10.94 -6.60 -2.10
CA SER A 395 11.98 -7.43 -1.45
C SER A 395 11.45 -8.70 -0.78
N THR A 396 10.14 -8.81 -0.55
CA THR A 396 9.54 -9.91 0.22
C THR A 396 8.44 -10.67 -0.53
N PHE A 397 7.80 -10.05 -1.52
CA PHE A 397 6.65 -10.64 -2.18
C PHE A 397 7.04 -11.70 -3.20
N ILE A 398 7.95 -11.41 -4.14
CA ILE A 398 8.54 -12.43 -5.03
C ILE A 398 10.04 -12.49 -4.74
N VAL A 399 10.54 -13.67 -4.36
CA VAL A 399 11.93 -13.91 -3.98
C VAL A 399 12.49 -15.13 -4.70
N GLU A 400 13.78 -15.39 -4.54
CA GLU A 400 14.47 -16.51 -5.21
C GLU A 400 13.79 -17.88 -4.98
N GLU A 401 13.30 -18.15 -3.77
CA GLU A 401 12.65 -19.44 -3.47
C GLU A 401 11.37 -19.65 -4.30
N ASP A 402 10.73 -18.58 -4.76
CA ASP A 402 9.59 -18.67 -5.67
C ASP A 402 10.02 -19.16 -7.06
N PHE A 403 11.18 -18.72 -7.58
CA PHE A 403 11.73 -19.22 -8.85
C PHE A 403 12.17 -20.68 -8.74
N LYS A 404 12.73 -21.07 -7.59
CA LYS A 404 13.02 -22.47 -7.31
C LYS A 404 11.74 -23.32 -7.25
N PHE A 405 10.67 -22.78 -6.66
CA PHE A 405 9.35 -23.43 -6.68
C PHE A 405 8.82 -23.58 -8.10
N ILE A 406 8.87 -22.52 -8.92
CA ILE A 406 8.45 -22.52 -10.34
C ILE A 406 9.14 -23.66 -11.10
N SER A 407 10.48 -23.67 -11.06
CA SER A 407 11.31 -24.68 -11.76
C SER A 407 11.03 -26.11 -11.26
N LYS A 408 10.94 -26.31 -9.93
CA LYS A 408 10.67 -27.63 -9.34
C LYS A 408 9.32 -28.23 -9.75
N ASN A 409 8.34 -27.40 -10.09
CA ASN A 409 7.00 -27.85 -10.49
C ASN A 409 6.80 -27.87 -12.02
N GLY A 410 7.88 -27.86 -12.80
CA GLY A 410 7.83 -28.03 -14.25
C GLY A 410 7.39 -26.78 -15.03
N ILE A 411 7.24 -25.63 -14.36
CA ILE A 411 6.97 -24.35 -15.03
C ILE A 411 8.31 -23.82 -15.55
N ASN A 412 8.36 -23.48 -16.84
CA ASN A 412 9.58 -23.14 -17.57
C ASN A 412 9.66 -21.67 -18.01
N ALA A 413 8.61 -20.87 -17.76
CA ALA A 413 8.58 -19.46 -18.08
C ALA A 413 7.79 -18.64 -17.05
N VAL A 414 8.13 -17.36 -16.93
CA VAL A 414 7.37 -16.35 -16.17
C VAL A 414 7.04 -15.17 -17.07
N ARG A 415 5.78 -14.72 -17.02
CA ARG A 415 5.33 -13.44 -17.57
C ARG A 415 5.41 -12.41 -16.44
N ILE A 416 6.17 -11.33 -16.65
CA ILE A 416 6.44 -10.31 -15.63
C ILE A 416 5.86 -8.97 -16.08
N PRO A 417 4.67 -8.61 -15.57
CA PRO A 417 4.08 -7.29 -15.71
C PRO A 417 4.96 -6.18 -15.15
N VAL A 418 5.20 -5.12 -15.94
CA VAL A 418 5.90 -3.91 -15.51
C VAL A 418 5.15 -2.65 -15.96
N GLY A 419 5.20 -1.60 -15.15
CA GLY A 419 4.67 -0.29 -15.53
C GLY A 419 5.70 0.57 -16.24
N TRP A 420 5.24 1.46 -17.13
CA TRP A 420 6.09 2.34 -17.93
C TRP A 420 7.11 3.17 -17.13
N TRP A 421 6.78 3.49 -15.87
CA TRP A 421 7.63 4.27 -14.97
C TRP A 421 8.96 3.57 -14.65
N ILE A 422 9.06 2.25 -14.83
CA ILE A 422 10.29 1.46 -14.63
C ILE A 422 11.48 1.99 -15.45
N ALA A 423 11.23 2.56 -16.62
CA ALA A 423 12.28 3.11 -17.49
C ALA A 423 12.90 4.40 -16.94
N SER A 424 12.31 4.98 -15.90
CA SER A 424 12.79 6.19 -15.23
C SER A 424 13.41 5.89 -13.84
N ASP A 425 13.59 4.61 -13.48
CA ASP A 425 14.26 4.26 -12.23
C ASP A 425 15.70 4.80 -12.17
N PRO A 426 16.19 5.24 -10.99
CA PRO A 426 15.56 5.15 -9.67
C PRO A 426 14.62 6.34 -9.33
N LYS A 427 14.35 7.24 -10.27
CA LYS A 427 13.57 8.47 -10.05
C LYS A 427 12.36 8.54 -11.01
N PRO A 428 11.41 7.61 -10.89
CA PRO A 428 10.21 7.65 -11.72
C PRO A 428 9.37 8.92 -11.44
N PRO A 429 8.52 9.32 -12.39
CA PRO A 429 7.66 10.47 -12.21
C PRO A 429 6.66 10.24 -11.08
N HIS A 430 6.36 11.30 -10.32
CA HIS A 430 5.38 11.27 -9.25
C HIS A 430 3.98 10.84 -9.77
N PRO A 431 3.22 9.99 -9.07
CA PRO A 431 3.46 9.49 -7.71
C PRO A 431 4.26 8.19 -7.61
N TYR A 432 4.69 7.61 -8.73
CA TYR A 432 5.44 6.35 -8.74
C TYR A 432 6.76 6.47 -7.97
N VAL A 433 7.26 5.33 -7.49
CA VAL A 433 8.44 5.27 -6.62
C VAL A 433 9.48 4.31 -7.18
N GLY A 434 10.77 4.62 -6.98
CA GLY A 434 11.86 3.83 -7.55
C GLY A 434 12.15 2.52 -6.83
N GLY A 435 12.56 1.50 -7.59
CA GLY A 435 13.01 0.20 -7.08
C GLY A 435 12.52 -1.01 -7.89
N SER A 436 11.50 -0.81 -8.73
CA SER A 436 10.93 -1.86 -9.59
C SER A 436 11.94 -2.47 -10.58
N LEU A 437 12.87 -1.67 -11.11
CA LEU A 437 13.91 -2.15 -12.03
C LEU A 437 14.87 -3.13 -11.36
N GLN A 438 15.25 -2.87 -10.11
CA GLN A 438 16.09 -3.78 -9.34
C GLN A 438 15.37 -5.11 -9.07
N ALA A 439 14.05 -5.07 -8.83
CA ALA A 439 13.26 -6.28 -8.67
C ALA A 439 13.22 -7.12 -9.96
N LEU A 440 13.08 -6.46 -11.12
CA LEU A 440 13.16 -7.14 -12.42
C LEU A 440 14.56 -7.71 -12.70
N ASP A 441 15.63 -6.98 -12.37
CA ASP A 441 16.99 -7.50 -12.47
C ASP A 441 17.21 -8.77 -11.64
N ASN A 442 16.68 -8.79 -10.41
CA ASN A 442 16.71 -9.98 -9.55
C ASN A 442 15.92 -11.14 -10.17
N ALA A 443 14.75 -10.87 -10.75
CA ALA A 443 13.98 -11.90 -11.46
C ALA A 443 14.78 -12.51 -12.62
N PHE A 444 15.48 -11.70 -13.42
CA PHE A 444 16.37 -12.19 -14.48
C PHE A 444 17.58 -12.98 -13.95
N LEU A 445 18.14 -12.60 -12.80
CA LEU A 445 19.19 -13.35 -12.12
C LEU A 445 18.70 -14.75 -11.72
N TRP A 446 17.54 -14.83 -11.05
CA TRP A 446 16.95 -16.09 -10.61
C TRP A 446 16.49 -16.94 -11.79
N SER A 447 15.90 -16.34 -12.82
CA SER A 447 15.54 -17.00 -14.07
C SER A 447 16.71 -17.72 -14.70
N ARG A 448 17.89 -17.06 -14.78
CA ARG A 448 19.10 -17.70 -15.33
C ARG A 448 19.57 -18.88 -14.48
N LYS A 449 19.46 -18.76 -13.15
CA LYS A 449 19.88 -19.82 -12.21
C LYS A 449 19.01 -21.07 -12.28
N TYR A 450 17.72 -20.92 -12.52
CA TYR A 450 16.74 -22.02 -12.50
C TYR A 450 16.23 -22.42 -13.90
N ASP A 451 16.89 -21.95 -14.96
CA ASP A 451 16.53 -22.15 -16.38
C ASP A 451 15.06 -21.79 -16.70
N ILE A 452 14.62 -20.66 -16.17
CA ILE A 452 13.29 -20.10 -16.43
C ILE A 452 13.41 -19.01 -17.49
N LYS A 453 12.50 -19.03 -18.46
CA LYS A 453 12.34 -17.99 -19.48
C LYS A 453 11.51 -16.82 -18.97
N VAL A 454 11.79 -15.62 -19.46
CA VAL A 454 11.11 -14.39 -19.06
C VAL A 454 10.41 -13.77 -20.27
N ILE A 455 9.11 -13.52 -20.11
CA ILE A 455 8.31 -12.67 -20.97
C ILE A 455 8.16 -11.34 -20.20
N ILE A 456 8.80 -10.28 -20.70
CA ILE A 456 8.60 -8.94 -20.14
C ILE A 456 7.29 -8.41 -20.71
N ASP A 457 6.37 -7.99 -19.86
CA ASP A 457 5.07 -7.45 -20.28
C ASP A 457 4.93 -5.99 -19.84
N LEU A 458 4.81 -5.08 -20.82
CA LEU A 458 4.48 -3.68 -20.53
C LEU A 458 3.00 -3.57 -20.16
N HIS A 459 2.73 -3.75 -18.87
CA HIS A 459 1.39 -3.92 -18.34
C HIS A 459 0.62 -2.61 -18.16
N ALA A 460 1.33 -1.50 -17.99
CA ALA A 460 0.76 -0.17 -17.88
C ALA A 460 1.50 0.81 -18.78
N ALA A 461 0.78 1.48 -19.68
CA ALA A 461 1.31 2.51 -20.55
C ALA A 461 0.94 3.94 -20.09
N PRO A 462 1.70 4.98 -20.48
CA PRO A 462 1.38 6.36 -20.12
C PRO A 462 -0.02 6.77 -20.58
N GLY A 463 -0.83 7.27 -19.66
CA GLY A 463 -2.24 7.63 -19.91
C GLY A 463 -3.22 6.46 -19.84
N SER A 464 -2.77 5.24 -19.49
CA SER A 464 -3.57 4.02 -19.38
C SER A 464 -4.26 3.59 -20.69
N GLN A 465 -4.00 2.35 -21.08
CA GLN A 465 -4.55 1.74 -22.28
C GLN A 465 -5.92 1.09 -22.11
N ASN A 466 -6.47 1.05 -20.88
CA ASN A 466 -7.77 0.44 -20.64
C ASN A 466 -8.61 1.04 -19.49
N GLY A 467 -8.07 1.99 -18.72
CA GLY A 467 -8.78 2.61 -17.60
C GLY A 467 -8.99 1.70 -16.39
N PHE A 468 -8.46 0.47 -16.40
CA PHE A 468 -8.52 -0.45 -15.27
C PHE A 468 -7.32 -0.28 -14.34
N GLU A 469 -7.48 -0.62 -13.07
CA GLU A 469 -6.47 -0.38 -12.03
C GLU A 469 -5.09 -1.00 -12.32
N HIS A 470 -5.04 -2.13 -13.03
CA HIS A 470 -3.79 -2.80 -13.41
C HIS A 470 -3.00 -2.05 -14.50
N SER A 471 -3.62 -1.14 -15.27
CA SER A 471 -2.90 -0.20 -16.13
C SER A 471 -2.59 1.14 -15.45
N SER A 472 -2.82 1.24 -14.14
CA SER A 472 -2.45 2.36 -13.27
C SER A 472 -2.98 3.75 -13.69
N PRO A 473 -4.26 3.89 -14.12
CA PRO A 473 -4.83 5.19 -14.42
C PRO A 473 -5.01 6.01 -13.15
N LYS A 474 -4.91 7.34 -13.28
CA LYS A 474 -5.21 8.26 -12.17
C LYS A 474 -6.68 8.21 -11.75
N ASP A 475 -7.59 8.13 -12.72
CA ASP A 475 -9.03 8.22 -12.50
C ASP A 475 -9.86 7.28 -13.39
N GLY A 476 -9.21 6.29 -13.99
CA GLY A 476 -9.87 5.28 -14.81
C GLY A 476 -10.28 5.77 -16.19
N PHE A 477 -9.88 6.98 -16.60
CA PHE A 477 -9.96 7.36 -18.00
C PHE A 477 -8.84 6.74 -18.80
N GLN A 478 -9.19 6.34 -20.01
CA GLN A 478 -8.27 5.89 -21.04
C GLN A 478 -7.81 7.09 -21.88
N GLU A 479 -6.51 7.36 -21.86
CA GLU A 479 -5.89 8.48 -22.57
C GLU A 479 -4.70 8.04 -23.44
N TRP A 480 -4.24 6.79 -23.28
CA TRP A 480 -3.24 6.22 -24.16
C TRP A 480 -3.76 6.16 -25.61
N GLY A 481 -2.89 6.47 -26.58
CA GLY A 481 -3.22 6.46 -28.00
C GLY A 481 -3.93 7.73 -28.52
N LEU A 482 -4.35 8.65 -27.64
CA LEU A 482 -4.93 9.93 -28.07
C LEU A 482 -3.90 10.91 -28.66
N SER A 483 -2.61 10.71 -28.37
CA SER A 483 -1.51 11.51 -28.89
C SER A 483 -0.36 10.64 -29.37
N ASN A 484 0.38 11.11 -30.38
CA ASN A 484 1.61 10.46 -30.83
C ASN A 484 2.69 10.44 -29.73
N GLN A 485 2.64 11.38 -28.78
CA GLN A 485 3.59 11.46 -27.69
C GLN A 485 3.46 10.27 -26.73
N ASN A 486 2.24 9.90 -26.35
CA ASN A 486 2.00 8.72 -25.50
C ASN A 486 2.50 7.44 -26.18
N ILE A 487 2.26 7.30 -27.49
CA ILE A 487 2.76 6.16 -28.27
C ILE A 487 4.29 6.14 -28.25
N GLN A 488 4.95 7.25 -28.55
CA GLN A 488 6.42 7.32 -28.58
C GLN A 488 7.03 7.06 -27.20
N GLN A 489 6.45 7.60 -26.12
CA GLN A 489 6.88 7.30 -24.76
C GLN A 489 6.77 5.79 -24.46
N THR A 490 5.69 5.15 -24.90
CA THR A 490 5.51 3.70 -24.75
C THR A 490 6.60 2.93 -25.50
N VAL A 491 6.91 3.33 -26.75
CA VAL A 491 8.01 2.73 -27.55
C VAL A 491 9.37 2.89 -26.86
N ASN A 492 9.64 4.05 -26.26
CA ASN A 492 10.89 4.30 -25.54
C ASN A 492 11.07 3.35 -24.33
N VAL A 493 9.97 2.96 -23.67
CA VAL A 493 10.02 1.96 -22.60
C VAL A 493 10.39 0.59 -23.14
N ILE A 494 9.84 0.19 -24.29
CA ILE A 494 10.22 -1.07 -24.97
C ILE A 494 11.68 -1.05 -25.41
N ASP A 495 12.19 0.08 -25.94
CA ASP A 495 13.60 0.26 -26.29
C ASP A 495 14.49 0.04 -25.07
N PHE A 496 14.15 0.69 -23.95
CA PHE A 496 14.88 0.56 -22.69
C PHE A 496 14.91 -0.87 -22.15
N LEU A 497 13.74 -1.52 -22.03
CA LEU A 497 13.63 -2.87 -21.48
C LEU A 497 14.35 -3.89 -22.37
N THR A 498 14.17 -3.79 -23.69
CA THR A 498 14.80 -4.74 -24.62
C THR A 498 16.32 -4.56 -24.65
N ALA A 499 16.80 -3.31 -24.73
CA ALA A 499 18.24 -3.02 -24.72
C ALA A 499 18.93 -3.57 -23.46
N ARG A 500 18.27 -3.45 -22.31
CA ARG A 500 18.81 -3.91 -21.01
C ARG A 500 18.94 -5.43 -20.94
N TYR A 501 17.92 -6.16 -21.39
CA TYR A 501 17.84 -7.60 -21.16
C TYR A 501 18.20 -8.48 -22.37
N THR A 502 18.46 -7.90 -23.55
CA THR A 502 18.75 -8.68 -24.79
C THR A 502 19.93 -9.65 -24.64
N ASN A 503 20.95 -9.30 -23.85
CA ASN A 503 22.12 -10.15 -23.61
C ASN A 503 21.88 -11.24 -22.54
N ASN A 504 20.72 -11.27 -21.89
CA ASN A 504 20.38 -12.29 -20.91
C ASN A 504 19.69 -13.48 -21.61
N PRO A 505 20.22 -14.72 -21.51
CA PRO A 505 19.65 -15.90 -22.18
C PRO A 505 18.27 -16.32 -21.64
N SER A 506 17.82 -15.75 -20.53
CA SER A 506 16.46 -15.94 -20.03
C SER A 506 15.44 -15.04 -20.72
N LEU A 507 15.83 -13.97 -21.44
CA LEU A 507 14.87 -13.18 -22.22
C LEU A 507 14.30 -14.04 -23.34
N TYR A 508 12.99 -14.27 -23.31
CA TYR A 508 12.30 -15.11 -24.29
C TYR A 508 11.36 -14.30 -25.18
N ALA A 509 10.62 -13.37 -24.57
CA ALA A 509 9.73 -12.50 -25.32
C ALA A 509 9.56 -11.12 -24.65
N VAL A 510 9.09 -10.18 -25.46
CA VAL A 510 8.67 -8.84 -25.03
C VAL A 510 7.23 -8.66 -25.50
N GLU A 511 6.31 -8.52 -24.55
CA GLU A 511 4.93 -8.13 -24.81
C GLU A 511 4.82 -6.62 -24.79
N LEU A 512 4.35 -6.09 -25.94
CA LEU A 512 4.44 -4.66 -26.21
C LEU A 512 3.47 -3.85 -25.36
N ILE A 513 2.26 -4.36 -25.10
CA ILE A 513 1.30 -3.72 -24.20
C ILE A 513 0.24 -4.73 -23.76
N ASN A 514 -0.14 -4.69 -22.50
CA ASN A 514 -1.20 -5.54 -21.96
C ASN A 514 -2.61 -4.95 -22.23
N GLU A 515 -3.54 -5.78 -22.72
CA GLU A 515 -5.00 -5.52 -22.73
C GLU A 515 -5.44 -4.10 -23.14
N PRO A 516 -5.07 -3.60 -24.32
CA PRO A 516 -5.59 -2.32 -24.82
C PRO A 516 -7.11 -2.39 -25.04
N LEU A 517 -7.90 -1.48 -24.45
CA LEU A 517 -9.37 -1.54 -24.52
C LEU A 517 -9.94 -0.78 -25.72
N ALA A 518 -10.77 -1.45 -26.51
CA ALA A 518 -11.55 -0.81 -27.57
C ALA A 518 -12.83 -0.13 -27.00
N PRO A 519 -13.32 0.97 -27.63
CA PRO A 519 -12.73 1.67 -28.79
C PRO A 519 -11.68 2.73 -28.40
N GLY A 520 -11.41 2.96 -27.11
CA GLY A 520 -10.51 4.02 -26.65
C GLY A 520 -9.09 3.90 -27.23
N ALA A 521 -8.55 2.68 -27.23
CA ALA A 521 -7.32 2.32 -27.94
C ALA A 521 -7.74 1.95 -29.35
N SER A 522 -7.73 2.94 -30.25
CA SER A 522 -8.10 2.72 -31.65
C SER A 522 -7.18 1.70 -32.32
N LEU A 523 -7.72 0.95 -33.28
CA LEU A 523 -6.95 -0.04 -34.04
C LEU A 523 -5.76 0.61 -34.74
N ASP A 524 -5.93 1.83 -35.30
CA ASP A 524 -4.86 2.58 -35.95
C ASP A 524 -3.71 2.91 -34.99
N SER A 525 -4.04 3.35 -33.77
CA SER A 525 -3.02 3.66 -32.74
C SER A 525 -2.27 2.41 -32.31
N ILE A 526 -2.98 1.28 -32.18
CA ILE A 526 -2.39 -0.01 -31.83
C ILE A 526 -1.50 -0.55 -32.94
N ILE A 527 -1.94 -0.53 -34.20
CA ILE A 527 -1.12 -0.96 -35.34
C ILE A 527 0.13 -0.11 -35.47
N LYS A 528 0.00 1.22 -35.32
CA LYS A 528 1.14 2.15 -35.32
C LYS A 528 2.12 1.81 -34.20
N TYR A 529 1.63 1.59 -33.00
CA TYR A 529 2.45 1.24 -31.84
C TYR A 529 3.14 -0.12 -32.02
N TYR A 530 2.41 -1.16 -32.43
CA TYR A 530 2.96 -2.50 -32.60
C TYR A 530 4.02 -2.59 -33.70
N LYS A 531 3.87 -1.84 -34.80
CA LYS A 531 4.95 -1.68 -35.78
C LYS A 531 6.20 -1.06 -35.15
N ALA A 532 6.06 0.07 -34.48
CA ALA A 532 7.20 0.77 -33.87
C ALA A 532 7.87 -0.05 -32.74
N GLY A 533 7.07 -0.72 -31.90
CA GLY A 533 7.54 -1.60 -30.85
C GLY A 533 8.25 -2.83 -31.40
N TYR A 534 7.72 -3.45 -32.47
CA TYR A 534 8.38 -4.56 -33.16
C TYR A 534 9.77 -4.18 -33.68
N GLU A 535 9.87 -3.08 -34.43
CA GLU A 535 11.15 -2.58 -34.96
C GLU A 535 12.14 -2.27 -33.82
N THR A 536 11.63 -1.72 -32.72
CA THR A 536 12.42 -1.42 -31.52
C THR A 536 12.95 -2.70 -30.86
N VAL A 537 12.15 -3.77 -30.78
CA VAL A 537 12.65 -5.05 -30.28
C VAL A 537 13.70 -5.62 -31.23
N ARG A 538 13.47 -5.57 -32.55
CA ARG A 538 14.37 -6.10 -33.58
C ARG A 538 15.70 -5.37 -33.68
N LYS A 539 15.73 -4.07 -33.34
CA LYS A 539 16.95 -3.28 -33.17
C LYS A 539 17.92 -3.90 -32.16
N HIS A 540 17.40 -4.53 -31.09
CA HIS A 540 18.22 -5.11 -30.00
C HIS A 540 18.30 -6.63 -30.01
N SER A 541 17.26 -7.32 -30.47
CA SER A 541 17.14 -8.78 -30.41
C SER A 541 16.52 -9.38 -31.66
N LYS A 542 17.29 -10.26 -32.31
CA LYS A 542 16.82 -11.09 -33.44
C LYS A 542 16.05 -12.34 -32.99
N THR A 543 16.15 -12.71 -31.71
CA THR A 543 15.66 -13.99 -31.19
C THR A 543 14.48 -13.86 -30.24
N ALA A 544 14.29 -12.71 -29.57
CA ALA A 544 13.13 -12.50 -28.73
C ALA A 544 11.84 -12.52 -29.55
N TYR A 545 10.83 -13.23 -29.07
CA TYR A 545 9.49 -13.15 -29.62
C TYR A 545 8.84 -11.80 -29.27
N VAL A 546 8.01 -11.28 -30.15
CA VAL A 546 7.26 -10.03 -29.92
C VAL A 546 5.80 -10.40 -29.72
N VAL A 547 5.30 -10.19 -28.52
CA VAL A 547 3.93 -10.52 -28.14
C VAL A 547 3.05 -9.28 -28.29
N MET A 548 1.91 -9.45 -28.96
CA MET A 548 0.91 -8.44 -29.23
C MET A 548 -0.41 -8.86 -28.59
N SER A 549 -0.82 -8.16 -27.54
CA SER A 549 -2.10 -8.43 -26.86
C SER A 549 -3.27 -8.03 -27.75
N ASN A 550 -4.27 -8.90 -27.86
CA ASN A 550 -5.53 -8.56 -28.51
C ASN A 550 -6.22 -7.43 -27.75
N ARG A 551 -6.92 -6.56 -28.48
CA ARG A 551 -7.73 -5.53 -27.82
C ARG A 551 -8.87 -6.18 -27.05
N LEU A 552 -9.15 -5.64 -25.87
CA LEU A 552 -10.36 -5.97 -25.12
C LEU A 552 -11.59 -5.31 -25.78
N GLY A 553 -12.75 -5.92 -25.57
CA GLY A 553 -14.03 -5.42 -26.06
C GLY A 553 -14.59 -6.24 -27.23
N GLN A 554 -15.64 -5.72 -27.87
CA GLN A 554 -16.28 -6.36 -29.01
C GLN A 554 -15.51 -6.04 -30.30
N VAL A 555 -14.44 -6.78 -30.53
CA VAL A 555 -13.56 -6.63 -31.71
C VAL A 555 -13.40 -7.95 -32.44
N ASP A 556 -12.95 -7.90 -33.69
CA ASP A 556 -12.52 -9.12 -34.40
C ASP A 556 -11.21 -9.62 -33.77
N PRO A 557 -11.15 -10.83 -33.19
CA PRO A 557 -9.92 -11.34 -32.59
C PRO A 557 -8.80 -11.63 -33.59
N LYS A 558 -9.06 -11.49 -34.90
CA LYS A 558 -8.06 -11.54 -35.97
C LYS A 558 -7.64 -10.17 -36.50
N GLU A 559 -8.12 -9.06 -35.93
CA GLU A 559 -7.83 -7.71 -36.44
C GLU A 559 -6.32 -7.38 -36.54
N LEU A 560 -5.49 -8.06 -35.74
CA LEU A 560 -4.03 -7.92 -35.74
C LEU A 560 -3.29 -8.86 -36.69
N PHE A 561 -3.95 -9.86 -37.29
CA PHE A 561 -3.32 -10.85 -38.17
C PHE A 561 -2.66 -10.22 -39.40
N PRO A 562 -3.28 -9.24 -40.09
CA PRO A 562 -2.65 -8.59 -41.23
C PRO A 562 -1.29 -7.96 -40.89
N LEU A 563 -1.11 -7.52 -39.64
CA LEU A 563 0.17 -7.03 -39.15
C LEU A 563 1.09 -8.19 -38.72
N ALA A 564 0.62 -9.03 -37.79
CA ALA A 564 1.45 -10.04 -37.14
C ALA A 564 1.97 -11.10 -38.13
N SER A 565 1.13 -11.58 -39.06
CA SER A 565 1.54 -12.57 -40.06
C SER A 565 2.63 -12.07 -41.02
N GLY A 566 2.80 -10.74 -41.16
CA GLY A 566 3.84 -10.14 -41.99
C GLY A 566 5.19 -9.96 -41.28
N LEU A 567 5.29 -10.35 -40.00
CA LEU A 567 6.43 -10.09 -39.14
C LEU A 567 6.98 -11.40 -38.56
N GLU A 568 8.31 -11.51 -38.47
CA GLU A 568 8.93 -12.73 -37.92
C GLU A 568 8.82 -12.80 -36.40
N ARG A 569 8.57 -14.01 -35.88
CA ARG A 569 8.53 -14.35 -34.44
C ARG A 569 7.54 -13.49 -33.64
N THR A 570 6.36 -13.24 -34.20
CA THR A 570 5.25 -12.60 -33.51
C THR A 570 4.33 -13.60 -32.84
N VAL A 571 3.71 -13.15 -31.75
CA VAL A 571 2.77 -13.92 -30.95
C VAL A 571 1.53 -13.05 -30.70
N ILE A 572 0.35 -13.63 -30.82
CA ILE A 572 -0.92 -13.02 -30.39
C ILE A 572 -1.25 -13.52 -29.00
N ASP A 573 -1.45 -12.59 -28.06
CA ASP A 573 -1.89 -12.90 -26.71
C ASP A 573 -3.41 -12.74 -26.55
N VAL A 574 -4.03 -13.72 -25.91
CA VAL A 574 -5.46 -13.76 -25.57
C VAL A 574 -5.65 -14.13 -24.11
N HIS A 575 -6.57 -13.43 -23.45
CA HIS A 575 -6.85 -13.62 -22.03
C HIS A 575 -8.24 -14.24 -21.83
N TYR A 576 -8.31 -15.33 -21.06
CA TYR A 576 -9.55 -16.11 -20.90
C TYR A 576 -9.94 -16.28 -19.44
N TYR A 577 -10.99 -15.57 -19.05
CA TYR A 577 -11.62 -15.66 -17.72
C TYR A 577 -13.09 -16.05 -17.81
N ASN A 578 -13.55 -16.91 -16.91
CA ASN A 578 -14.97 -17.24 -16.75
C ASN A 578 -15.60 -16.47 -15.57
N LEU A 579 -15.38 -15.16 -15.54
CA LEU A 579 -15.70 -14.30 -14.39
C LEU A 579 -16.30 -12.94 -14.74
N PHE A 580 -15.81 -12.29 -15.79
CA PHE A 580 -16.07 -10.85 -16.03
C PHE A 580 -17.27 -10.58 -16.95
N SER A 581 -18.13 -11.58 -17.15
CA SER A 581 -19.38 -11.44 -17.90
C SER A 581 -20.54 -12.04 -17.11
N ASP A 582 -21.72 -11.44 -17.24
CA ASP A 582 -22.92 -11.87 -16.54
C ASP A 582 -23.40 -13.25 -16.97
N VAL A 583 -23.00 -13.72 -18.16
CA VAL A 583 -23.27 -15.10 -18.61
C VAL A 583 -22.76 -16.14 -17.61
N PHE A 584 -21.71 -15.84 -16.84
CA PHE A 584 -21.12 -16.77 -15.88
C PHE A 584 -21.80 -16.74 -14.50
N LYS A 585 -22.67 -15.75 -14.23
CA LYS A 585 -23.27 -15.54 -12.90
C LYS A 585 -24.08 -16.74 -12.43
N ASP A 586 -24.85 -17.32 -13.35
CA ASP A 586 -25.82 -18.37 -13.05
C ASP A 586 -25.42 -19.73 -13.66
N MET A 587 -24.18 -19.85 -14.18
CA MET A 587 -23.66 -21.12 -14.70
C MET A 587 -23.32 -22.09 -13.56
N THR A 588 -23.79 -23.32 -13.70
CA THR A 588 -23.38 -24.46 -12.86
C THR A 588 -21.92 -24.85 -13.10
N VAL A 589 -21.38 -25.72 -12.24
CA VAL A 589 -20.05 -26.35 -12.42
C VAL A 589 -19.91 -26.95 -13.81
N GLN A 590 -20.86 -27.81 -14.22
CA GLN A 590 -20.78 -28.52 -15.50
C GLN A 590 -20.89 -27.56 -16.69
N GLN A 591 -21.72 -26.51 -16.59
CA GLN A 591 -21.82 -25.51 -17.64
C GLN A 591 -20.52 -24.72 -17.80
N ASN A 592 -19.83 -24.37 -16.71
CA ASN A 592 -18.52 -23.72 -16.78
C ASN A 592 -17.48 -24.62 -17.44
N ILE A 593 -17.40 -25.90 -17.05
CA ILE A 593 -16.48 -26.87 -17.66
C ILE A 593 -16.79 -27.07 -19.15
N ASN A 594 -18.07 -27.23 -19.51
CA ASN A 594 -18.49 -27.33 -20.90
C ASN A 594 -18.09 -26.09 -21.69
N PHE A 595 -18.30 -24.89 -21.13
CA PHE A 595 -17.93 -23.64 -21.78
C PHE A 595 -16.43 -23.56 -22.13
N ILE A 596 -15.56 -24.11 -21.28
CA ILE A 596 -14.12 -24.22 -21.61
C ILE A 596 -13.93 -25.13 -22.83
N ASN A 597 -14.52 -26.32 -22.80
CA ASN A 597 -14.36 -27.34 -23.83
C ASN A 597 -15.01 -26.99 -25.18
N THR A 598 -16.01 -26.09 -25.19
CA THR A 598 -16.71 -25.66 -26.40
C THR A 598 -16.33 -24.25 -26.80
N ASN A 599 -16.69 -23.25 -26.01
CA ASN A 599 -16.61 -21.84 -26.39
C ASN A 599 -15.16 -21.36 -26.34
N ARG A 600 -14.43 -21.60 -25.24
CA ARG A 600 -13.01 -21.21 -25.16
C ARG A 600 -12.13 -21.98 -26.14
N ALA A 601 -12.42 -23.26 -26.35
CA ALA A 601 -11.75 -24.05 -27.38
C ALA A 601 -11.97 -23.46 -28.79
N ALA A 602 -13.20 -23.07 -29.13
CA ALA A 602 -13.52 -22.42 -30.40
C ALA A 602 -12.86 -21.03 -30.52
N ASP A 603 -12.84 -20.24 -29.46
CA ASP A 603 -12.17 -18.94 -29.41
C ASP A 603 -10.66 -19.09 -29.67
N LEU A 604 -10.00 -20.04 -29.02
CA LEU A 604 -8.57 -20.30 -29.21
C LEU A 604 -8.28 -20.84 -30.61
N ASN A 605 -9.11 -21.74 -31.13
CA ASN A 605 -8.98 -22.27 -32.49
C ASN A 605 -9.14 -21.17 -33.54
N ARG A 606 -9.97 -20.17 -33.28
CA ARG A 606 -10.15 -19.03 -34.19
C ARG A 606 -8.84 -18.26 -34.36
N VAL A 607 -8.05 -18.07 -33.30
CA VAL A 607 -6.77 -17.37 -33.37
C VAL A 607 -5.56 -18.28 -33.62
N THR A 608 -5.70 -19.59 -33.48
CA THR A 608 -4.61 -20.55 -33.72
C THR A 608 -4.73 -21.13 -35.12
N THR A 609 -3.95 -20.62 -36.07
CA THR A 609 -4.00 -21.03 -37.49
C THR A 609 -2.64 -21.49 -37.99
N SER A 610 -2.59 -22.41 -38.95
CA SER A 610 -1.35 -23.03 -39.44
C SER A 610 -0.34 -22.06 -40.05
N ASN A 611 -0.82 -20.96 -40.66
CA ASN A 611 0.01 -19.93 -41.29
C ASN A 611 -0.12 -18.58 -40.57
N GLY A 612 -0.62 -18.58 -39.34
CA GLY A 612 -0.78 -17.38 -38.52
C GLY A 612 0.41 -17.13 -37.59
N PRO A 613 0.38 -16.01 -36.85
CA PRO A 613 1.28 -15.81 -35.71
C PRO A 613 1.09 -16.91 -34.67
N LEU A 614 2.09 -17.11 -33.80
CA LEU A 614 1.94 -18.00 -32.66
C LEU A 614 0.86 -17.46 -31.71
N THR A 615 0.27 -18.32 -30.91
CA THR A 615 -0.82 -17.99 -29.98
C THR A 615 -0.41 -18.25 -28.54
N PHE A 616 -0.68 -17.29 -27.67
CA PHE A 616 -0.39 -17.35 -26.25
C PHE A 616 -1.67 -17.12 -25.46
N VAL A 617 -1.96 -17.99 -24.48
CA VAL A 617 -2.98 -17.71 -23.47
C VAL A 617 -2.29 -17.06 -22.28
N GLY A 618 -2.00 -15.77 -22.37
CA GLY A 618 -1.15 -15.05 -21.43
C GLY A 618 -1.76 -14.82 -20.06
N GLU A 619 -3.09 -14.93 -19.96
CA GLU A 619 -3.80 -14.87 -18.69
C GLU A 619 -5.01 -15.80 -18.63
N TRP A 620 -5.05 -16.59 -17.56
CA TRP A 620 -6.22 -17.34 -17.11
C TRP A 620 -6.09 -17.69 -15.63
N ALA A 621 -7.22 -17.96 -14.96
CA ALA A 621 -7.25 -18.45 -13.58
C ALA A 621 -8.33 -19.51 -13.42
N ALA A 622 -8.14 -20.42 -12.47
CA ALA A 622 -9.15 -21.41 -12.06
C ALA A 622 -10.12 -20.84 -11.00
N GLU A 623 -10.43 -19.55 -11.09
CA GLU A 623 -11.49 -18.89 -10.32
C GLU A 623 -12.72 -18.68 -11.22
N TRP A 624 -13.91 -18.80 -10.62
CA TRP A 624 -15.21 -18.67 -11.29
C TRP A 624 -16.28 -18.12 -10.34
N ARG A 625 -17.49 -17.89 -10.84
CA ARG A 625 -18.61 -17.37 -10.02
C ARG A 625 -19.39 -18.46 -9.26
N VAL A 626 -19.02 -19.74 -9.38
CA VAL A 626 -19.76 -20.84 -8.75
C VAL A 626 -19.50 -20.88 -7.23
N ASN A 627 -20.55 -20.68 -6.45
CA ASN A 627 -20.49 -20.77 -4.99
C ASN A 627 -20.57 -22.22 -4.49
N GLY A 628 -19.79 -22.56 -3.47
CA GLY A 628 -19.88 -23.87 -2.80
C GLY A 628 -19.32 -25.05 -3.59
N ALA A 629 -18.62 -24.81 -4.69
CA ALA A 629 -17.98 -25.86 -5.49
C ALA A 629 -16.95 -26.66 -4.67
N THR A 630 -16.92 -27.97 -4.87
CA THR A 630 -16.01 -28.88 -4.18
C THR A 630 -14.60 -28.77 -4.74
N LYS A 631 -13.61 -29.33 -4.01
CA LYS A 631 -12.24 -29.46 -4.53
C LYS A 631 -12.18 -30.18 -5.88
N GLU A 632 -12.99 -31.21 -6.05
CA GLU A 632 -13.03 -31.99 -7.28
C GLU A 632 -13.59 -31.18 -8.47
N ASP A 633 -14.56 -30.29 -8.21
CA ASP A 633 -15.11 -29.40 -9.23
C ASP A 633 -14.03 -28.43 -9.76
N TYR A 634 -13.27 -27.81 -8.85
CA TYR A 634 -12.15 -26.95 -9.24
C TYR A 634 -11.03 -27.72 -9.98
N ARG A 635 -10.77 -28.98 -9.59
CA ARG A 635 -9.80 -29.84 -10.31
C ARG A 635 -10.24 -30.07 -11.75
N LYS A 636 -11.49 -30.49 -11.96
CA LYS A 636 -12.04 -30.73 -13.30
C LYS A 636 -12.06 -29.46 -14.15
N PHE A 637 -12.35 -28.31 -13.54
CA PHE A 637 -12.31 -27.02 -14.22
C PHE A 637 -10.91 -26.63 -14.66
N ALA A 638 -9.94 -26.68 -13.74
CA ALA A 638 -8.56 -26.36 -14.06
C ALA A 638 -7.95 -27.35 -15.06
N GLU A 639 -8.32 -28.63 -14.99
CA GLU A 639 -7.90 -29.64 -15.97
C GLU A 639 -8.46 -29.35 -17.36
N ALA A 640 -9.75 -29.00 -17.49
CA ALA A 640 -10.32 -28.59 -18.76
C ALA A 640 -9.61 -27.34 -19.33
N GLN A 641 -9.30 -26.36 -18.48
CA GLN A 641 -8.53 -25.17 -18.87
C GLN A 641 -7.13 -25.55 -19.37
N LEU A 642 -6.38 -26.38 -18.63
CA LEU A 642 -5.05 -26.84 -19.04
C LEU A 642 -5.09 -27.61 -20.37
N GLN A 643 -6.09 -28.47 -20.57
CA GLN A 643 -6.25 -29.24 -21.81
C GLN A 643 -6.59 -28.37 -23.02
N VAL A 644 -7.37 -27.30 -22.84
CA VAL A 644 -7.74 -26.39 -23.92
C VAL A 644 -6.65 -25.36 -24.16
N TYR A 645 -6.20 -24.66 -23.13
CA TYR A 645 -5.21 -23.60 -23.23
C TYR A 645 -3.81 -24.12 -23.54
N GLY A 646 -3.50 -25.38 -23.18
CA GLY A 646 -2.29 -26.08 -23.59
C GLY A 646 -2.16 -26.30 -25.11
N ARG A 647 -3.22 -26.04 -25.89
CA ARG A 647 -3.19 -26.08 -27.36
C ARG A 647 -2.62 -24.81 -28.00
N ALA A 648 -2.46 -23.74 -27.21
CA ALA A 648 -1.86 -22.50 -27.69
C ALA A 648 -0.39 -22.74 -28.07
N THR A 649 0.00 -22.25 -29.24
CA THR A 649 1.27 -22.65 -29.88
C THR A 649 2.51 -22.03 -29.24
N PHE A 650 2.34 -20.94 -28.48
CA PHE A 650 3.38 -20.31 -27.66
C PHE A 650 3.34 -20.74 -26.20
N GLY A 651 2.21 -21.29 -25.74
CA GLY A 651 1.97 -21.73 -24.37
C GLY A 651 0.88 -20.93 -23.64
N TRP A 652 0.92 -20.99 -22.32
CA TRP A 652 -0.03 -20.31 -21.43
C TRP A 652 0.67 -19.75 -20.19
N ALA A 653 0.07 -18.75 -19.55
CA ALA A 653 0.50 -18.24 -18.25
C ALA A 653 -0.70 -18.08 -17.29
N TYR A 654 -0.57 -18.69 -16.11
CA TYR A 654 -1.61 -18.62 -15.07
C TYR A 654 -1.51 -17.29 -14.33
N TRP A 655 -2.63 -16.59 -14.20
CA TRP A 655 -2.76 -15.39 -13.38
C TRP A 655 -3.26 -15.78 -11.98
N THR A 656 -2.42 -15.86 -10.94
CA THR A 656 -1.00 -15.50 -10.84
C THR A 656 -0.25 -16.52 -9.95
N LEU A 657 1.07 -16.38 -9.79
CA LEU A 657 1.89 -17.27 -8.94
C LEU A 657 1.44 -17.27 -7.47
N LYS A 658 1.29 -16.07 -6.90
CA LYS A 658 0.87 -15.85 -5.50
C LYS A 658 -0.23 -14.81 -5.43
N ASN A 659 -1.31 -15.15 -4.73
CA ASN A 659 -2.40 -14.24 -4.43
C ASN A 659 -2.99 -14.56 -3.05
N VAL A 660 -3.61 -13.56 -2.41
CA VAL A 660 -4.36 -13.76 -1.16
C VAL A 660 -5.62 -14.60 -1.37
N ASN A 661 -6.19 -14.55 -2.56
CA ASN A 661 -7.31 -15.37 -2.99
C ASN A 661 -6.80 -16.70 -3.54
N LYS A 662 -7.30 -17.80 -2.98
CA LYS A 662 -6.75 -19.15 -3.18
C LYS A 662 -6.68 -19.58 -4.63
N HIS A 663 -7.77 -19.47 -5.39
CA HIS A 663 -7.81 -19.95 -6.78
C HIS A 663 -7.17 -18.97 -7.77
N TRP A 664 -6.77 -17.78 -7.32
CA TRP A 664 -5.89 -16.87 -8.06
C TRP A 664 -4.40 -17.15 -7.80
N SER A 665 -4.07 -18.09 -6.91
CA SER A 665 -2.69 -18.42 -6.51
C SER A 665 -2.29 -19.80 -7.03
N LEU A 666 -1.53 -19.85 -8.13
CA LEU A 666 -1.05 -21.10 -8.72
C LEU A 666 -0.25 -21.93 -7.71
N GLN A 667 0.60 -21.28 -6.91
CA GLN A 667 1.36 -21.95 -5.86
C GLN A 667 0.43 -22.67 -4.88
N TRP A 668 -0.64 -22.00 -4.44
CA TRP A 668 -1.62 -22.62 -3.54
C TRP A 668 -2.36 -23.78 -4.23
N MET A 669 -2.76 -23.60 -5.49
CA MET A 669 -3.45 -24.62 -6.28
C MET A 669 -2.61 -25.89 -6.44
N ILE A 670 -1.31 -25.76 -6.71
CA ILE A 670 -0.39 -26.90 -6.81
C ILE A 670 -0.18 -27.56 -5.45
N GLN A 671 0.17 -26.78 -4.43
CA GLN A 671 0.48 -27.31 -3.08
C GLN A 671 -0.71 -28.03 -2.44
N ASN A 672 -1.93 -27.66 -2.79
CA ASN A 672 -3.15 -28.27 -2.27
C ASN A 672 -3.74 -29.32 -3.24
N GLY A 673 -3.07 -29.66 -4.34
CA GLY A 673 -3.50 -30.69 -5.27
C GLY A 673 -4.80 -30.38 -6.02
N TYR A 674 -5.01 -29.10 -6.35
CA TYR A 674 -6.07 -28.63 -7.25
C TYR A 674 -5.58 -28.59 -8.70
N ILE A 675 -4.30 -28.31 -8.92
CA ILE A 675 -3.63 -28.36 -10.22
C ILE A 675 -2.46 -29.33 -10.11
N LYS A 676 -2.29 -30.15 -11.15
CA LYS A 676 -1.10 -30.98 -11.36
C LYS A 676 -0.57 -30.65 -12.76
N LEU A 677 0.68 -30.20 -12.82
CA LEU A 677 1.38 -29.83 -14.06
C LEU A 677 2.20 -31.00 -14.60
#